data_AF-A0A226EB61-F1
#
_entry.id   AF-A0A226EB61-F1
#
_cell.length_a   1.000
_cell.length_b   1.000
_cell.length_c   1.000
_cell.angle_alpha   90.00
_cell.angle_beta   90.00
_cell.angle_gamma   90.00
#
_symmetry.space_group_name_H-M   'P 1'
#
loop_
_entity.id
_entity.type
_entity.pdbx_description
1 polymer ?
#
loop_
_entity_poly.entity_id
_entity_poly.type
_entity_poly.pdbx_seq_one_letter_code
_entity_poly.pdbx_strand_id
1 'polypeptide(L)'
;MAALRSIRVIIIITFKICSADDSVLKIHHILTNPDVPCDLNLFHDGLRRHNSLLVSSPQVPKRIVFCPKFEVNHNFWTLHSSTVSHPSLSVNIFQTKSLTTCRINIVLVNRFVVDENQGRFYKSLDLRQWFKLSVQNQYHFRPDNNSWITSTANVYFLLYTNYEKIKFGWILQSPIIFHIRVDNFAIIFLSKNYDLSEICVLNQGKAPILENMICAKMRNSHPTNVLKIFLELRNPPKTWYLGVTEGTDIPDLWNTSTSSPLDNPFKSNSTASLYLYLLQIIFQTRRSNATLSNGWLSYRGQSSYLYHQKYDYYPPNGVIATTKWTGHQFLSCYSQKYISFQFYLTPFQPEVWGMLIFSGILVVSFISCVQKCGGSFSSWVLILATIFEESIPVPPKMEKQTHFRLIMATWTLMSLILVNCYNGLMITELNSPFKGASPHTFSDLVCANDINFVRVNKFWDDAFNYYILGENTSLNLDNSKNCFQLLSPIFQQKNGRHAKVMYEFFNFLLQEYIEVRSYFYNNVNATIFPWTEGSTPPLRISLFSPDHPHRPQSVVTGHENASYVNAMIEKDIVDCDKKSVFVSSVDTIRDEVEYLKRNYFHLKFHVSRDVLNETQMGWMLSGEGSSKIPVYFKFVVESGIHGRLMEEVSRRKLRKRIKTTGMKSRNELVGSFFGDRSDKLCFTSSSESKCTLHIRTIVNHWDIHRHKRAHFLSIVATDSSWRLSWDTDANATDVTYLAPIRNQSPTDVADLEPFQPYPTTTPTVA
;
A
#
# COMPACT_ATOMS: atom_id res chain seq x y z
N MET A 1 2.96 14.50 -19.07
CA MET A 1 1.96 13.42 -19.24
C MET A 1 0.80 13.77 -20.18
N ALA A 2 0.24 14.98 -20.18
CA ALA A 2 -0.89 15.32 -21.07
C ALA A 2 -0.60 15.13 -22.57
N ALA A 3 0.62 15.43 -23.03
CA ALA A 3 1.04 15.21 -24.43
C ALA A 3 1.08 13.72 -24.85
N LEU A 4 1.38 12.80 -23.91
CA LEU A 4 1.44 11.34 -24.16
C LEU A 4 0.05 10.72 -24.41
N ARG A 5 -1.04 11.37 -23.96
CA ARG A 5 -2.40 10.86 -24.17
C ARG A 5 -2.91 10.98 -25.61
N SER A 6 -2.20 11.72 -26.46
CA SER A 6 -2.57 11.89 -27.87
C SER A 6 -1.95 10.84 -28.80
N ILE A 7 -0.98 10.04 -28.31
CA ILE A 7 -0.26 9.09 -29.14
C ILE A 7 -1.20 7.96 -29.55
N ARG A 8 -1.60 7.96 -30.82
CA ARG A 8 -2.33 6.84 -31.43
C ARG A 8 -1.33 5.88 -32.02
N VAL A 9 -1.40 4.62 -31.65
CA VAL A 9 -0.59 3.59 -32.29
C VAL A 9 -1.46 2.62 -33.06
N ILE A 10 -1.23 2.50 -34.35
CA ILE A 10 -1.96 1.56 -35.21
C ILE A 10 -1.04 0.39 -35.53
N ILE A 11 -1.41 -0.80 -35.10
CA ILE A 11 -0.66 -2.03 -35.35
C ILE A 11 -1.38 -2.80 -36.46
N ILE A 12 -0.73 -2.97 -37.61
CA ILE A 12 -1.29 -3.66 -38.77
C ILE A 12 -0.65 -5.04 -38.88
N ILE A 13 -1.39 -6.12 -38.74
CA ILE A 13 -0.86 -7.48 -38.93
C ILE A 13 -1.49 -8.08 -40.18
N THR A 14 -0.68 -8.58 -41.12
CA THR A 14 -1.17 -9.16 -42.38
C THR A 14 -0.99 -10.68 -42.40
N PHE A 15 -2.04 -11.41 -42.75
CA PHE A 15 -2.04 -12.87 -42.92
C PHE A 15 -2.11 -13.24 -44.41
N LYS A 16 -1.21 -14.13 -44.85
CA LYS A 16 -1.20 -14.82 -46.15
C LYS A 16 -1.22 -13.89 -47.38
N ILE A 17 -0.06 -13.36 -47.77
CA ILE A 17 0.15 -12.70 -49.08
C ILE A 17 0.92 -13.69 -49.97
N CYS A 18 0.20 -14.60 -50.63
CA CYS A 18 0.81 -15.75 -51.34
C CYS A 18 1.19 -15.48 -52.81
N SER A 19 1.11 -14.26 -53.32
CA SER A 19 1.63 -13.94 -54.67
C SER A 19 2.54 -12.72 -54.58
N ALA A 20 3.81 -12.91 -54.94
CA ALA A 20 4.85 -11.90 -54.79
C ALA A 20 4.71 -10.71 -55.76
N ASP A 21 3.85 -10.80 -56.78
CA ASP A 21 3.92 -9.90 -57.93
C ASP A 21 2.74 -8.91 -58.11
N ASP A 22 1.56 -9.09 -57.50
CA ASP A 22 0.40 -8.20 -57.80
C ASP A 22 -0.37 -7.61 -56.60
N SER A 23 0.00 -7.94 -55.36
CA SER A 23 -0.70 -7.44 -54.18
C SER A 23 0.26 -6.85 -53.16
N VAL A 24 1.08 -5.89 -53.61
CA VAL A 24 1.58 -4.83 -52.72
C VAL A 24 0.34 -4.13 -52.19
N LEU A 25 -0.15 -4.64 -51.05
CA LEU A 25 -1.31 -4.17 -50.33
C LEU A 25 -1.23 -2.65 -50.36
N LYS A 26 -2.23 -1.97 -50.95
CA LYS A 26 -2.28 -0.51 -51.04
C LYS A 26 -2.51 0.09 -49.64
N ILE A 27 -1.62 -0.24 -48.69
CA ILE A 27 -1.52 0.29 -47.33
C ILE A 27 -1.43 1.81 -47.37
N HIS A 28 -0.98 2.37 -48.50
CA HIS A 28 -1.08 3.79 -48.80
C HIS A 28 -2.49 4.35 -48.47
N HIS A 29 -3.59 3.65 -48.76
CA HIS A 29 -4.94 4.11 -48.43
C HIS A 29 -5.26 4.19 -46.92
N ILE A 30 -4.50 3.47 -46.08
CA ILE A 30 -4.59 3.56 -44.62
C ILE A 30 -3.75 4.76 -44.12
N LEU A 31 -2.66 5.07 -44.84
CA LEU A 31 -1.72 6.16 -44.55
C LEU A 31 -2.13 7.51 -45.17
N THR A 32 -3.13 7.56 -46.05
CA THR A 32 -3.53 8.74 -46.84
C THR A 32 -4.32 9.79 -46.07
N ASN A 33 -4.11 9.98 -44.78
CA ASN A 33 -4.48 11.25 -44.16
C ASN A 33 -3.22 12.13 -44.10
N PRO A 34 -2.92 12.93 -45.14
CA PRO A 34 -1.65 13.66 -45.28
C PRO A 34 -1.41 14.68 -44.15
N ASP A 35 -2.44 15.00 -43.36
CA ASP A 35 -2.40 16.11 -42.40
C ASP A 35 -1.74 15.76 -41.05
N VAL A 36 -1.46 14.47 -40.76
CA VAL A 36 -0.81 14.07 -39.50
C VAL A 36 0.44 13.23 -39.78
N PRO A 37 1.65 13.74 -39.52
CA PRO A 37 2.88 12.96 -39.66
C PRO A 37 2.92 11.84 -38.61
N CYS A 38 2.77 10.59 -39.05
CA CYS A 38 2.91 9.40 -38.22
C CYS A 38 4.27 8.71 -38.48
N ASP A 39 4.96 8.22 -37.44
CA ASP A 39 6.15 7.37 -37.65
C ASP A 39 5.70 5.99 -38.15
N LEU A 40 6.36 5.44 -39.17
CA LEU A 40 6.07 4.10 -39.68
C LEU A 40 7.17 3.11 -39.28
N ASN A 41 6.80 2.09 -38.49
CA ASN A 41 7.67 0.95 -38.19
C ASN A 41 7.15 -0.30 -38.89
N LEU A 42 8.05 -1.07 -39.50
CA LEU A 42 7.76 -2.33 -40.17
C LEU A 42 8.53 -3.46 -39.48
N PHE A 43 7.82 -4.40 -38.89
CA PHE A 43 8.36 -5.61 -38.28
C PHE A 43 8.11 -6.80 -39.20
N HIS A 44 9.10 -7.64 -39.47
CA HIS A 44 8.89 -8.84 -40.30
C HIS A 44 9.74 -10.04 -39.86
N ASP A 45 9.28 -11.26 -40.16
CA ASP A 45 9.91 -12.53 -39.74
C ASP A 45 10.82 -13.20 -40.80
N GLY A 46 10.96 -12.63 -42.00
CA GLY A 46 11.97 -13.08 -42.97
C GLY A 46 11.51 -13.20 -44.41
N LEU A 47 10.68 -12.28 -44.87
CA LEU A 47 10.33 -12.13 -46.28
C LEU A 47 11.61 -11.91 -47.11
N ARG A 48 12.02 -12.93 -47.88
CA ARG A 48 13.29 -12.99 -48.62
C ARG A 48 13.34 -12.11 -49.89
N ARG A 49 12.28 -11.36 -50.24
CA ARG A 49 12.18 -10.53 -51.45
C ARG A 49 11.67 -9.12 -51.09
N HIS A 50 12.55 -8.22 -50.65
CA HIS A 50 12.17 -6.98 -49.97
C HIS A 50 12.44 -5.66 -50.71
N ASN A 51 13.02 -5.69 -51.92
CA ASN A 51 13.26 -4.44 -52.66
C ASN A 51 11.97 -3.80 -53.22
N SER A 52 10.85 -4.54 -53.32
CA SER A 52 9.58 -4.05 -53.89
C SER A 52 8.56 -3.55 -52.86
N LEU A 53 8.70 -3.88 -51.57
CA LEU A 53 7.81 -3.40 -50.49
C LEU A 53 8.13 -1.97 -50.03
N LEU A 54 9.13 -1.33 -50.64
CA LEU A 54 9.45 0.08 -50.43
C LEU A 54 8.27 0.94 -50.92
N VAL A 55 7.36 1.25 -49.99
CA VAL A 55 6.36 2.30 -50.15
C VAL A 55 7.08 3.53 -50.70
N SER A 56 6.82 3.89 -51.94
CA SER A 56 7.54 4.91 -52.69
C SER A 56 7.30 6.34 -52.20
N SER A 57 6.60 6.53 -51.07
CA SER A 57 6.46 7.84 -50.43
C SER A 57 7.75 8.23 -49.69
N PRO A 58 8.47 9.29 -50.14
CA PRO A 58 9.75 9.70 -49.56
C PRO A 58 9.60 10.48 -48.24
N GLN A 59 8.38 10.77 -47.78
CA GLN A 59 8.14 11.74 -46.69
C GLN A 59 7.91 11.12 -45.31
N VAL A 60 7.76 9.80 -45.18
CA VAL A 60 7.47 9.17 -43.88
C VAL A 60 8.76 8.54 -43.32
N PRO A 61 9.18 8.86 -42.08
CA PRO A 61 10.27 8.15 -41.42
C PRO A 61 9.92 6.66 -41.29
N LYS A 62 10.80 5.79 -41.81
CA LYS A 62 10.60 4.34 -41.81
C LYS A 62 11.65 3.66 -40.97
N ARG A 63 11.23 2.81 -40.03
CA ARG A 63 12.10 1.85 -39.36
C ARG A 63 11.70 0.45 -39.78
N ILE A 64 12.62 -0.32 -40.34
CA ILE A 64 12.39 -1.73 -40.67
C ILE A 64 13.15 -2.58 -39.65
N VAL A 65 12.46 -3.48 -38.97
CA VAL A 65 13.00 -4.36 -37.93
C VAL A 65 12.76 -5.80 -38.36
N PHE A 66 13.86 -6.52 -38.61
CA PHE A 66 13.83 -7.95 -38.89
C PHE A 66 13.83 -8.74 -37.58
N CYS A 67 12.85 -9.62 -37.41
CA CYS A 67 12.61 -10.43 -36.22
C CYS A 67 12.71 -11.95 -36.53
N PRO A 68 13.88 -12.48 -36.93
CA PRO A 68 14.04 -13.87 -37.38
C PRO A 68 13.86 -14.94 -36.29
N LYS A 69 14.11 -14.60 -35.02
CA LYS A 69 14.38 -15.55 -33.94
C LYS A 69 13.18 -15.89 -33.03
N PHE A 70 11.95 -15.61 -33.43
CA PHE A 70 10.76 -16.03 -32.66
C PHE A 70 10.35 -17.49 -32.91
N GLU A 71 11.23 -18.32 -33.48
CA GLU A 71 11.06 -19.78 -33.49
C GLU A 71 11.04 -20.28 -32.04
N VAL A 72 9.84 -20.59 -31.57
CA VAL A 72 9.55 -21.08 -30.22
C VAL A 72 10.35 -22.36 -29.99
N ASN A 73 11.41 -22.28 -29.20
CA ASN A 73 12.04 -23.47 -28.65
C ASN A 73 10.99 -24.15 -27.73
N HIS A 74 10.53 -25.35 -28.11
CA HIS A 74 9.28 -25.96 -27.63
C HIS A 74 9.22 -26.33 -26.12
N ASN A 75 10.29 -26.11 -25.35
CA ASN A 75 10.37 -26.43 -23.91
C ASN A 75 9.83 -25.32 -22.99
N PHE A 76 8.84 -24.56 -23.45
CA PHE A 76 8.39 -23.32 -22.79
C PHE A 76 7.61 -23.54 -21.48
N TRP A 77 7.14 -24.74 -21.18
CA TRP A 77 6.45 -24.99 -19.90
C TRP A 77 7.40 -25.08 -18.70
N THR A 78 8.72 -25.27 -18.90
CA THR A 78 9.70 -25.42 -17.80
C THR A 78 10.58 -24.19 -17.54
N LEU A 79 10.55 -23.15 -18.38
CA LEU A 79 11.28 -21.89 -18.12
C LEU A 79 10.31 -20.71 -17.94
N HIS A 80 9.82 -20.53 -16.72
CA HIS A 80 9.28 -19.25 -16.25
C HIS A 80 10.39 -18.23 -15.91
N SER A 81 11.67 -18.54 -16.14
CA SER A 81 12.77 -17.59 -15.95
C SER A 81 12.97 -16.70 -17.19
N SER A 82 12.36 -15.52 -17.11
CA SER A 82 12.84 -14.15 -17.46
C SER A 82 14.10 -13.85 -18.31
N THR A 83 14.88 -14.78 -18.85
CA THR A 83 16.21 -14.49 -19.44
C THR A 83 16.36 -14.77 -20.93
N VAL A 84 15.27 -14.89 -21.71
CA VAL A 84 15.40 -14.67 -23.16
C VAL A 84 15.66 -13.18 -23.34
N SER A 85 16.94 -12.81 -23.38
CA SER A 85 17.41 -11.47 -23.71
C SER A 85 16.87 -11.12 -25.09
N HIS A 86 15.76 -10.38 -25.10
CA HIS A 86 15.29 -9.74 -26.32
C HIS A 86 16.47 -8.93 -26.86
N PRO A 87 16.81 -9.03 -28.17
CA PRO A 87 17.87 -8.19 -28.72
C PRO A 87 17.51 -6.76 -28.35
N SER A 88 18.38 -6.12 -27.56
CA SER A 88 18.16 -4.78 -27.05
C SER A 88 18.17 -3.85 -28.26
N LEU A 89 16.99 -3.67 -28.85
CA LEU A 89 16.70 -2.64 -29.83
C LEU A 89 16.60 -1.30 -29.09
N SER A 90 17.58 -1.00 -28.22
CA SER A 90 17.69 0.25 -27.49
C SER A 90 18.00 1.34 -28.51
N VAL A 91 16.96 2.08 -28.89
CA VAL A 91 17.13 3.27 -29.71
C VAL A 91 17.58 4.40 -28.80
N ASN A 92 18.60 5.14 -29.22
CA ASN A 92 19.02 6.33 -28.51
C ASN A 92 17.92 7.40 -28.61
N ILE A 93 17.29 7.72 -27.47
CA ILE A 93 16.16 8.64 -27.35
C ILE A 93 16.54 10.06 -27.78
N PHE A 94 17.83 10.43 -27.67
CA PHE A 94 18.34 11.73 -28.10
C PHE A 94 18.54 11.83 -29.61
N GLN A 95 18.46 10.71 -30.33
CA GLN A 95 18.66 10.65 -31.78
C GLN A 95 17.36 10.47 -32.57
N THR A 96 16.23 10.15 -31.92
CA THR A 96 14.93 10.12 -32.59
C THR A 96 14.37 11.53 -32.67
N LYS A 97 14.12 12.03 -33.89
CA LYS A 97 13.41 13.30 -34.09
C LYS A 97 12.09 13.26 -33.33
N SER A 98 11.84 14.33 -32.59
CA SER A 98 10.75 14.59 -31.64
C SER A 98 9.44 13.81 -31.84
N LEU A 99 8.96 13.18 -30.75
CA LEU A 99 7.56 12.98 -30.34
C LEU A 99 6.47 13.24 -31.41
N THR A 100 6.41 12.43 -32.47
CA THR A 100 5.22 12.41 -33.33
C THR A 100 4.03 11.89 -32.50
N THR A 101 2.86 12.51 -32.65
CA THR A 101 1.64 12.16 -31.92
C THR A 101 0.96 10.90 -32.49
N CYS A 102 1.57 10.25 -33.47
CA CYS A 102 1.01 9.10 -34.15
C CYS A 102 2.14 8.15 -34.57
N ARG A 103 1.95 6.85 -34.34
CA ARG A 103 2.85 5.82 -34.83
C ARG A 103 2.06 4.69 -35.47
N ILE A 104 2.61 4.07 -36.50
CA ILE A 104 2.00 2.97 -37.21
C ILE A 104 3.02 1.84 -37.27
N ASN A 105 2.70 0.73 -36.64
CA ASN A 105 3.54 -0.46 -36.57
C ASN A 105 2.94 -1.54 -37.45
N ILE A 106 3.50 -1.74 -38.64
CA ILE A 106 3.10 -2.83 -39.53
C ILE A 106 3.90 -4.07 -39.14
N VAL A 107 3.24 -5.18 -38.90
CA VAL A 107 3.82 -6.47 -38.55
C VAL A 107 3.47 -7.46 -39.66
N LEU A 108 4.45 -7.80 -40.47
CA LEU A 108 4.32 -8.78 -41.54
C LEU A 108 4.80 -10.13 -41.04
N VAL A 109 3.87 -11.08 -40.92
CA VAL A 109 4.19 -12.45 -40.50
C VAL A 109 3.98 -13.37 -41.69
N ASN A 110 5.08 -13.90 -42.24
CA ASN A 110 5.05 -14.72 -43.44
C ASN A 110 4.56 -16.15 -43.16
N ARG A 111 4.81 -16.68 -41.96
CA ARG A 111 4.63 -18.10 -41.65
C ARG A 111 3.23 -18.52 -41.16
N PHE A 112 2.17 -17.77 -41.46
CA PHE A 112 0.78 -18.20 -41.19
C PHE A 112 0.27 -19.27 -42.16
N VAL A 113 1.14 -20.20 -42.57
CA VAL A 113 0.70 -21.34 -43.37
C VAL A 113 0.00 -22.30 -42.42
N VAL A 114 -1.30 -22.07 -42.24
CA VAL A 114 -2.21 -23.16 -41.88
C VAL A 114 -2.00 -24.20 -42.95
N ASP A 115 -1.40 -25.33 -42.61
CA ASP A 115 -1.39 -26.48 -43.51
C ASP A 115 -2.85 -26.91 -43.67
N GLU A 116 -3.46 -26.45 -44.75
CA GLU A 116 -4.87 -26.71 -45.08
C GLU A 116 -5.14 -28.21 -45.12
N ASN A 117 -4.12 -29.04 -45.34
CA ASN A 117 -4.24 -30.49 -45.43
C ASN A 117 -4.25 -31.20 -44.07
N GLN A 118 -3.72 -30.60 -43.00
CA GLN A 118 -3.60 -31.29 -41.70
C GLN A 118 -4.62 -30.83 -40.66
N GLY A 119 -5.32 -29.71 -40.87
CA GLY A 119 -6.31 -29.18 -39.92
C GLY A 119 -5.75 -28.89 -38.51
N ARG A 120 -4.44 -29.03 -38.31
CA ARG A 120 -3.74 -28.82 -37.05
C ARG A 120 -3.00 -27.48 -37.14
N PHE A 121 -3.37 -26.56 -36.26
CA PHE A 121 -2.58 -25.35 -36.05
C PHE A 121 -1.22 -25.75 -35.48
N TYR A 122 -0.15 -25.41 -36.18
CA TYR A 122 1.18 -25.46 -35.56
C TYR A 122 1.17 -24.54 -34.33
N LYS A 123 1.49 -25.09 -33.15
CA LYS A 123 1.64 -24.38 -31.85
C LYS A 123 2.71 -23.28 -31.86
N SER A 124 3.31 -22.95 -33.01
CA SER A 124 4.56 -22.21 -33.10
C SER A 124 4.40 -20.69 -33.18
N LEU A 125 3.19 -20.15 -33.26
CA LEU A 125 3.02 -18.70 -33.32
C LEU A 125 2.26 -18.14 -32.11
N ASP A 126 3.04 -17.63 -31.16
CA ASP A 126 2.53 -16.85 -30.04
C ASP A 126 2.29 -15.40 -30.51
N LEU A 127 1.11 -15.10 -31.07
CA LEU A 127 0.70 -13.74 -31.45
C LEU A 127 0.89 -12.74 -30.29
N ARG A 128 0.86 -13.23 -29.05
CA ARG A 128 1.25 -12.50 -27.84
C ARG A 128 2.61 -11.83 -27.98
N GLN A 129 3.62 -12.51 -28.53
CA GLN A 129 4.97 -11.95 -28.66
C GLN A 129 5.01 -10.83 -29.70
N TRP A 130 4.24 -10.95 -30.78
CA TRP A 130 4.14 -9.91 -31.80
C TRP A 130 3.39 -8.68 -31.30
N PHE A 131 2.29 -8.89 -30.59
CA PHE A 131 1.59 -7.82 -29.86
C PHE A 131 2.50 -7.18 -28.81
N LYS A 132 3.24 -7.99 -28.04
CA LYS A 132 4.25 -7.54 -27.08
C LYS A 132 5.29 -6.65 -27.76
N LEU A 133 5.91 -7.13 -28.82
CA LEU A 133 6.99 -6.44 -29.52
C LEU A 133 6.51 -5.14 -30.17
N SER A 134 5.29 -5.15 -30.73
CA SER A 134 4.68 -3.98 -31.35
C SER A 134 4.20 -2.93 -30.34
N VAL A 135 3.90 -3.31 -29.09
CA VAL A 135 3.57 -2.39 -27.99
C VAL A 135 4.83 -1.92 -27.23
N GLN A 136 5.79 -2.80 -26.95
CA GLN A 136 7.00 -2.48 -26.18
C GLN A 136 7.89 -1.43 -26.84
N ASN A 137 7.95 -1.41 -28.18
CA ASN A 137 8.71 -0.38 -28.90
C ASN A 137 8.04 1.02 -28.89
N GLN A 138 6.88 1.19 -28.24
CA GLN A 138 6.15 2.47 -28.20
C GLN A 138 6.56 3.36 -27.02
N TYR A 139 6.93 2.76 -25.89
CA TYR A 139 7.21 3.48 -24.65
C TYR A 139 8.59 3.07 -24.10
N HIS A 140 9.56 3.98 -24.19
CA HIS A 140 10.84 3.84 -23.48
C HIS A 140 10.59 4.02 -22.00
N PHE A 141 10.58 2.95 -21.20
CA PHE A 141 10.97 3.04 -19.78
C PHE A 141 11.58 1.72 -19.29
N ARG A 142 12.80 1.89 -18.74
CA ARG A 142 13.63 1.04 -17.87
C ARG A 142 13.81 -0.46 -18.26
N PRO A 143 15.03 -0.92 -18.57
CA PRO A 143 15.32 -2.33 -18.86
C PRO A 143 15.11 -3.27 -17.66
N ASP A 144 14.91 -2.73 -16.46
CA ASP A 144 15.10 -3.46 -15.22
C ASP A 144 13.84 -4.20 -14.73
N ASN A 145 12.67 -4.03 -15.37
CA ASN A 145 11.47 -4.76 -14.95
C ASN A 145 10.54 -5.14 -16.11
N ASN A 146 10.16 -6.42 -16.15
CA ASN A 146 9.23 -7.04 -17.10
C ASN A 146 7.76 -6.56 -16.98
N SER A 147 7.51 -5.40 -16.36
CA SER A 147 6.16 -4.85 -16.17
C SER A 147 5.84 -3.78 -17.22
N TRP A 148 4.60 -3.77 -17.65
CA TRP A 148 4.18 -3.24 -18.95
C TRP A 148 3.34 -1.97 -18.75
N ILE A 149 3.55 -0.93 -19.56
CA ILE A 149 2.54 0.12 -19.73
C ILE A 149 1.54 -0.37 -20.78
N THR A 150 0.30 -0.55 -20.35
CA THR A 150 -0.67 -1.49 -20.93
C THR A 150 -2.03 -0.88 -21.20
N SER A 151 -2.19 0.44 -21.02
CA SER A 151 -3.39 1.08 -21.54
C SER A 151 -3.40 0.95 -23.06
N THR A 152 -4.15 -0.04 -23.56
CA THR A 152 -4.38 -0.24 -25.00
C THR A 152 -5.45 0.72 -25.53
N ALA A 153 -5.92 1.67 -24.72
CA ALA A 153 -6.97 2.63 -25.08
C ALA A 153 -6.67 3.40 -26.36
N ASN A 154 -5.39 3.69 -26.62
CA ASN A 154 -4.92 4.38 -27.82
C ASN A 154 -4.17 3.48 -28.81
N VAL A 155 -4.15 2.17 -28.59
CA VAL A 155 -3.48 1.19 -29.45
C VAL A 155 -4.53 0.42 -30.23
N TYR A 156 -4.56 0.60 -31.55
CA TYR A 156 -5.50 -0.01 -32.49
C TYR A 156 -4.83 -1.16 -33.23
N PHE A 157 -5.34 -2.38 -33.07
CA PHE A 157 -4.86 -3.56 -33.77
C PHE A 157 -5.78 -3.83 -34.97
N LEU A 158 -5.21 -3.77 -36.17
CA LEU A 158 -5.89 -4.03 -37.44
C LEU A 158 -5.30 -5.30 -38.05
N LEU A 159 -6.11 -6.34 -38.15
CA LEU A 159 -5.74 -7.63 -38.70
C LEU A 159 -6.23 -7.77 -40.13
N TYR A 160 -5.34 -7.80 -41.10
CA TYR A 160 -5.68 -7.99 -42.51
C TYR A 160 -5.60 -9.46 -42.88
N THR A 161 -6.66 -9.96 -43.50
CA THR A 161 -6.75 -11.38 -43.87
C THR A 161 -7.52 -11.54 -45.18
N ASN A 162 -7.04 -12.44 -46.04
CA ASN A 162 -7.75 -12.92 -47.23
C ASN A 162 -8.50 -14.22 -46.99
N TYR A 163 -8.49 -14.74 -45.76
CA TYR A 163 -9.25 -15.93 -45.41
C TYR A 163 -10.75 -15.66 -45.48
N GLU A 164 -11.50 -16.67 -45.88
CA GLU A 164 -12.96 -16.63 -45.76
C GLU A 164 -13.35 -16.48 -44.29
N LYS A 165 -14.34 -15.61 -44.04
CA LYS A 165 -14.82 -15.25 -42.71
C LYS A 165 -15.10 -16.46 -41.80
N ILE A 166 -15.73 -17.50 -42.34
CA ILE A 166 -16.05 -18.73 -41.61
C ILE A 166 -14.76 -19.47 -41.21
N LYS A 167 -13.83 -19.67 -42.14
CA LYS A 167 -12.54 -20.33 -41.88
C LYS A 167 -11.73 -19.56 -40.83
N PHE A 168 -11.71 -18.24 -40.95
CA PHE A 168 -11.00 -17.38 -40.01
C PHE A 168 -11.63 -17.38 -38.61
N GLY A 169 -12.95 -17.51 -38.51
CA GLY A 169 -13.66 -17.65 -37.24
C GLY A 169 -13.15 -18.81 -36.38
N TRP A 170 -12.85 -19.96 -37.00
CA TRP A 170 -12.25 -21.12 -36.31
C TRP A 170 -10.84 -20.83 -35.78
N ILE A 171 -10.06 -20.02 -36.50
CA ILE A 171 -8.73 -19.59 -36.05
C ILE A 171 -8.87 -18.76 -34.76
N LEU A 172 -9.79 -17.80 -34.76
CA LEU A 172 -10.02 -16.90 -33.62
C LEU A 172 -10.53 -17.57 -32.35
N GLN A 173 -11.24 -18.70 -32.48
CA GLN A 173 -11.73 -19.47 -31.33
C GLN A 173 -10.62 -20.16 -30.54
N SER A 174 -9.40 -20.26 -31.10
CA SER A 174 -8.27 -20.85 -30.39
C SER A 174 -7.85 -19.98 -29.19
N PRO A 175 -7.97 -20.49 -27.94
CA PRO A 175 -7.66 -19.71 -26.73
C PRO A 175 -6.18 -19.30 -26.65
N ILE A 176 -5.32 -20.00 -27.40
CA ILE A 176 -3.87 -19.78 -27.45
C ILE A 176 -3.55 -18.41 -28.07
N ILE A 177 -4.37 -17.93 -29.00
CA ILE A 177 -4.03 -16.78 -29.84
C ILE A 177 -4.16 -15.45 -29.09
N PHE A 178 -5.11 -15.34 -28.16
CA PHE A 178 -5.47 -14.06 -27.52
C PHE A 178 -5.43 -14.10 -26.00
N HIS A 179 -4.33 -14.60 -25.44
CA HIS A 179 -4.04 -14.40 -24.02
C HIS A 179 -3.74 -12.94 -23.65
N ILE A 180 -3.55 -12.05 -24.64
CA ILE A 180 -3.44 -10.61 -24.39
C ILE A 180 -4.81 -9.95 -24.51
N ARG A 181 -5.07 -9.07 -23.55
CA ARG A 181 -6.16 -8.10 -23.60
C ARG A 181 -5.90 -7.04 -24.68
N VAL A 182 -6.75 -6.98 -25.69
CA VAL A 182 -6.72 -5.95 -26.73
C VAL A 182 -8.06 -5.24 -26.82
N ASP A 183 -8.12 -3.98 -26.39
CA ASP A 183 -9.40 -3.25 -26.32
C ASP A 183 -9.83 -2.66 -27.67
N ASN A 184 -8.89 -2.30 -28.55
CA ASN A 184 -9.20 -1.82 -29.90
C ASN A 184 -8.68 -2.83 -30.93
N PHE A 185 -9.46 -3.85 -31.23
CA PHE A 185 -9.11 -4.90 -32.19
C PHE A 185 -10.12 -4.93 -33.35
N ALA A 186 -9.63 -5.00 -34.59
CA ALA A 186 -10.45 -5.21 -35.75
C ALA A 186 -9.79 -6.16 -36.75
N ILE A 187 -10.64 -6.82 -37.52
CA ILE A 187 -10.26 -7.69 -38.63
C ILE A 187 -10.81 -7.07 -39.91
N ILE A 188 -9.97 -7.03 -40.93
CA ILE A 188 -10.27 -6.49 -42.24
C ILE A 188 -10.14 -7.63 -43.23
N PHE A 189 -11.30 -8.04 -43.75
CA PHE A 189 -11.40 -9.09 -44.75
C PHE A 189 -11.18 -8.48 -46.14
N LEU A 190 -10.31 -9.13 -46.90
CA LEU A 190 -10.02 -8.77 -48.29
C LEU A 190 -10.84 -9.65 -49.22
N SER A 191 -11.39 -9.06 -50.27
CA SER A 191 -12.00 -9.80 -51.37
C SER A 191 -10.95 -10.58 -52.17
N LYS A 192 -11.38 -11.46 -53.07
CA LYS A 192 -10.47 -12.20 -53.99
C LYS A 192 -9.62 -11.25 -54.86
N ASN A 193 -10.09 -10.02 -55.11
CA ASN A 193 -9.38 -8.98 -55.85
C ASN A 193 -8.51 -8.10 -54.95
N TYR A 194 -8.30 -8.47 -53.68
CA TYR A 194 -7.61 -7.68 -52.66
C TYR A 194 -8.27 -6.34 -52.32
N ASP A 195 -9.48 -6.08 -52.81
CA ASP A 195 -10.28 -4.93 -52.37
C ASP A 195 -10.80 -5.16 -50.95
N LEU A 196 -10.83 -4.08 -50.18
CA LEU A 196 -11.39 -4.02 -48.83
C LEU A 196 -12.88 -4.40 -48.86
N SER A 197 -13.24 -5.59 -48.35
CA SER A 197 -14.62 -6.10 -48.46
C SER A 197 -15.44 -5.82 -47.21
N GLU A 198 -14.90 -6.13 -46.04
CA GLU A 198 -15.61 -6.06 -44.76
C GLU A 198 -14.63 -5.76 -43.63
N ILE A 199 -15.01 -4.88 -42.71
CA ILE A 199 -14.27 -4.65 -41.46
C ILE A 199 -15.15 -5.11 -40.29
N CYS A 200 -14.58 -5.93 -39.42
CA CYS A 200 -15.21 -6.42 -38.20
C CYS A 200 -14.44 -5.89 -36.98
N VAL A 201 -15.10 -5.09 -36.15
CA VAL A 201 -14.52 -4.50 -34.94
C VAL A 201 -14.99 -5.25 -33.71
N LEU A 202 -14.07 -5.60 -32.82
CA LEU A 202 -14.38 -6.28 -31.57
C LEU A 202 -15.24 -5.39 -30.66
N ASN A 203 -16.35 -5.93 -30.14
CA ASN A 203 -17.05 -5.29 -29.03
C ASN A 203 -16.16 -5.33 -27.79
N GLN A 204 -15.87 -4.17 -27.21
CA GLN A 204 -14.98 -4.06 -26.06
C GLN A 204 -15.51 -4.86 -24.87
N GLY A 205 -14.60 -5.44 -24.08
CA GLY A 205 -14.98 -6.28 -22.95
C GLY A 205 -15.34 -7.74 -23.31
N LYS A 206 -15.25 -8.14 -24.58
CA LYS A 206 -15.57 -9.50 -25.05
C LYS A 206 -14.36 -10.17 -25.69
N ALA A 207 -14.34 -11.52 -25.66
CA ALA A 207 -13.37 -12.37 -26.37
C ALA A 207 -13.37 -12.08 -27.90
N PRO A 208 -12.23 -12.21 -28.61
CA PRO A 208 -12.06 -11.80 -30.00
C PRO A 208 -12.59 -12.87 -30.97
N ILE A 209 -13.79 -13.36 -30.67
CA ILE A 209 -14.55 -14.32 -31.46
C ILE A 209 -15.39 -13.52 -32.45
N LEU A 210 -15.54 -14.03 -33.67
CA LEU A 210 -16.25 -13.32 -34.74
C LEU A 210 -17.69 -12.93 -34.35
N GLU A 211 -18.38 -13.76 -33.56
CA GLU A 211 -19.73 -13.49 -33.01
C GLU A 211 -19.77 -12.26 -32.09
N ASN A 212 -18.65 -11.92 -31.48
CA ASN A 212 -18.50 -10.74 -30.62
C ASN A 212 -18.07 -9.50 -31.39
N MET A 213 -17.93 -9.56 -32.72
CA MET A 213 -17.53 -8.43 -33.55
C MET A 213 -18.71 -7.82 -34.29
N ILE A 214 -18.63 -6.51 -34.53
CA ILE A 214 -19.57 -5.78 -35.37
C ILE A 214 -18.91 -5.54 -36.70
N CYS A 215 -19.54 -6.05 -37.76
CA CYS A 215 -19.01 -5.97 -39.10
C CYS A 215 -19.76 -4.96 -39.95
N ALA A 216 -19.03 -4.22 -40.79
CA ALA A 216 -19.59 -3.38 -41.84
C ALA A 216 -18.90 -3.69 -43.18
N LYS A 217 -19.73 -3.81 -44.22
CA LYS A 217 -19.24 -3.91 -45.60
C LYS A 217 -18.68 -2.55 -46.03
N MET A 218 -17.50 -2.56 -46.64
CA MET A 218 -16.92 -1.36 -47.22
C MET A 218 -17.47 -1.18 -48.64
N ARG A 219 -17.96 0.03 -48.98
CA ARG A 219 -18.47 0.32 -50.32
C ARG A 219 -17.30 0.67 -51.24
N ASN A 220 -17.27 0.06 -52.42
CA ASN A 220 -16.17 0.16 -53.38
C ASN A 220 -15.97 1.56 -54.01
N SER A 221 -16.87 2.52 -53.78
CA SER A 221 -16.89 3.78 -54.54
C SER A 221 -16.00 4.90 -54.01
N HIS A 222 -15.51 4.85 -52.76
CA HIS A 222 -14.54 5.83 -52.25
C HIS A 222 -13.59 5.23 -51.20
N PRO A 223 -12.33 5.70 -51.12
CA PRO A 223 -11.40 5.31 -50.06
C PRO A 223 -11.91 5.83 -48.72
N THR A 224 -12.74 5.02 -48.06
CA THR A 224 -13.22 5.31 -46.72
C THR A 224 -12.08 5.16 -45.73
N ASN A 225 -11.92 6.16 -44.88
CA ASN A 225 -10.95 6.13 -43.80
C ASN A 225 -11.27 4.95 -42.86
N VAL A 226 -10.46 3.89 -42.93
CA VAL A 226 -10.62 2.65 -42.14
C VAL A 226 -10.73 2.95 -40.65
N LEU A 227 -9.96 3.92 -40.14
CA LEU A 227 -10.01 4.33 -38.75
C LEU A 227 -11.35 5.01 -38.40
N LYS A 228 -11.94 5.76 -39.33
CA LYS A 228 -13.27 6.35 -39.15
C LYS A 228 -14.33 5.25 -38.99
N ILE A 229 -14.34 4.26 -39.89
CA ILE A 229 -15.26 3.11 -39.77
C ILE A 229 -15.00 2.34 -38.48
N PHE A 230 -13.73 2.12 -38.12
CA PHE A 230 -13.36 1.49 -36.85
C PHE A 230 -13.99 2.22 -35.65
N LEU A 231 -13.85 3.55 -35.61
CA LEU A 231 -14.37 4.38 -34.52
C LEU A 231 -15.90 4.41 -34.47
N GLU A 232 -16.57 4.33 -35.63
CA GLU A 232 -18.02 4.24 -35.74
C GLU A 232 -18.57 2.88 -35.28
N LEU A 233 -17.86 1.78 -35.56
CA LEU A 233 -18.25 0.43 -35.15
C LEU A 233 -17.83 0.09 -33.71
N ARG A 234 -16.96 0.90 -33.10
CA ARG A 234 -16.46 0.67 -31.75
C ARG A 234 -17.56 0.88 -30.72
N ASN A 235 -17.86 -0.17 -29.96
CA ASN A 235 -18.76 -0.10 -28.82
C ASN A 235 -18.00 -0.16 -27.50
N PRO A 236 -18.39 0.66 -26.50
CA PRO A 236 -17.83 0.57 -25.17
C PRO A 236 -18.19 -0.75 -24.49
N PRO A 237 -17.41 -1.19 -23.50
CA PRO A 237 -17.73 -2.38 -22.73
C PRO A 237 -19.07 -2.23 -22.01
N LYS A 238 -19.98 -3.16 -22.29
CA LYS A 238 -21.31 -3.20 -21.68
C LYS A 238 -21.30 -3.77 -20.26
N THR A 239 -20.35 -4.66 -19.94
CA THR A 239 -20.27 -5.31 -18.64
C THR A 239 -18.91 -5.04 -18.01
N TRP A 240 -18.93 -4.64 -16.74
CA TRP A 240 -17.76 -4.43 -15.90
C TRP A 240 -17.80 -5.39 -14.73
N TYR A 241 -16.66 -5.95 -14.38
CA TYR A 241 -16.54 -6.89 -13.28
C TYR A 241 -15.83 -6.21 -12.12
N LEU A 242 -16.43 -6.27 -10.94
CA LEU A 242 -15.77 -5.83 -9.72
C LEU A 242 -14.72 -6.87 -9.32
N GLY A 243 -13.45 -6.46 -9.29
CA GLY A 243 -12.32 -7.28 -8.86
C GLY A 243 -12.07 -7.18 -7.35
N VAL A 244 -10.84 -7.45 -6.92
CA VAL A 244 -10.42 -7.25 -5.53
C VAL A 244 -10.57 -5.77 -5.15
N THR A 245 -11.19 -5.52 -3.99
CA THR A 245 -11.44 -4.18 -3.46
C THR A 245 -10.84 -4.02 -2.06
N GLU A 246 -9.54 -3.75 -2.02
CA GLU A 246 -8.81 -3.50 -0.78
C GLU A 246 -9.25 -2.19 -0.12
N GLY A 247 -9.41 -2.20 1.20
CA GLY A 247 -9.76 -1.00 1.98
C GLY A 247 -11.17 -0.46 1.73
N THR A 248 -12.05 -1.28 1.14
CA THR A 248 -13.46 -0.93 0.94
C THR A 248 -14.37 -1.61 1.95
N ASP A 249 -15.58 -1.07 2.14
CA ASP A 249 -16.64 -1.69 2.94
C ASP A 249 -17.53 -2.63 2.11
N ILE A 250 -17.13 -2.94 0.88
CA ILE A 250 -17.85 -3.85 0.00
C ILE A 250 -17.72 -5.26 0.60
N PRO A 251 -18.83 -5.91 1.01
CA PRO A 251 -18.76 -7.28 1.52
C PRO A 251 -18.25 -8.23 0.43
N ASP A 252 -17.66 -9.36 0.80
CA ASP A 252 -17.23 -10.37 -0.18
C ASP A 252 -18.47 -10.90 -0.91
N LEU A 253 -18.72 -10.33 -2.10
CA LEU A 253 -20.06 -10.14 -2.70
C LEU A 253 -20.71 -11.39 -3.28
N TRP A 254 -20.18 -12.59 -3.04
CA TRP A 254 -20.48 -13.80 -3.82
C TRP A 254 -21.98 -14.13 -3.99
N ASN A 255 -22.87 -13.66 -3.09
CA ASN A 255 -24.30 -14.04 -3.11
C ASN A 255 -25.32 -12.88 -3.11
N THR A 256 -24.93 -11.59 -3.19
CA THR A 256 -25.91 -10.50 -3.11
C THR A 256 -26.25 -9.92 -4.49
N SER A 257 -27.46 -10.21 -4.96
CA SER A 257 -28.04 -9.56 -6.15
C SER A 257 -28.23 -8.06 -5.88
N THR A 258 -27.65 -7.23 -6.74
CA THR A 258 -27.55 -5.77 -6.59
C THR A 258 -28.86 -5.01 -6.90
N SER A 259 -30.03 -5.64 -6.75
CA SER A 259 -31.31 -5.05 -7.15
C SER A 259 -32.01 -4.19 -6.10
N SER A 260 -31.47 -4.09 -4.87
CA SER A 260 -32.09 -3.25 -3.84
C SER A 260 -32.03 -1.77 -4.24
N PRO A 261 -33.14 -1.00 -4.11
CA PRO A 261 -33.15 0.43 -4.39
C PRO A 261 -32.10 1.18 -3.55
N LEU A 262 -31.54 2.25 -4.15
CA LEU A 262 -30.53 3.12 -3.55
C LEU A 262 -31.08 3.75 -2.25
N ASP A 263 -30.79 3.13 -1.12
CA ASP A 263 -31.07 3.72 0.18
C ASP A 263 -30.15 4.92 0.42
N ASN A 264 -30.65 5.95 1.13
CA ASN A 264 -29.87 7.16 1.40
C ASN A 264 -28.56 6.80 2.17
N PRO A 265 -27.37 7.11 1.61
CA PRO A 265 -26.07 6.77 2.18
C PRO A 265 -25.77 7.57 3.47
N PHE A 266 -26.58 8.55 3.84
CA PHE A 266 -26.40 9.34 5.06
C PHE A 266 -27.34 8.92 6.19
N LYS A 267 -28.15 7.86 6.01
CA LYS A 267 -28.90 7.25 7.12
C LYS A 267 -27.90 6.64 8.11
N SER A 268 -27.94 7.08 9.37
CA SER A 268 -26.99 6.67 10.42
C SER A 268 -26.93 5.16 10.67
N ASN A 269 -28.05 4.47 10.44
CA ASN A 269 -28.21 3.04 10.72
C ASN A 269 -28.07 2.17 9.47
N SER A 270 -27.72 2.76 8.32
CA SER A 270 -27.55 2.00 7.09
C SER A 270 -26.29 1.14 7.15
N THR A 271 -26.47 -0.14 6.84
CA THR A 271 -25.40 -1.13 6.66
C THR A 271 -24.93 -1.21 5.22
N ALA A 272 -25.55 -0.43 4.31
CA ALA A 272 -25.17 -0.42 2.90
C ALA A 272 -23.74 0.11 2.74
N SER A 273 -22.98 -0.60 1.89
CA SER A 273 -21.64 -0.20 1.49
C SER A 273 -21.69 1.12 0.75
N LEU A 274 -20.91 2.10 1.22
CA LEU A 274 -20.83 3.41 0.59
C LEU A 274 -20.05 3.38 -0.73
N TYR A 275 -19.12 2.44 -0.88
CA TYR A 275 -18.47 2.20 -2.16
C TYR A 275 -19.44 1.57 -3.17
N LEU A 276 -20.30 0.61 -2.77
CA LEU A 276 -21.33 0.10 -3.68
C LEU A 276 -22.31 1.19 -4.14
N TYR A 277 -22.69 2.09 -3.23
CA TYR A 277 -23.52 3.24 -3.57
C TYR A 277 -22.85 4.14 -4.64
N LEU A 278 -21.55 4.41 -4.48
CA LEU A 278 -20.74 5.15 -5.46
C LEU A 278 -20.75 4.46 -6.83
N LEU A 279 -20.54 3.14 -6.85
CA LEU A 279 -20.55 2.36 -8.09
C LEU A 279 -21.92 2.39 -8.75
N GLN A 280 -23.00 2.25 -7.97
CA GLN A 280 -24.35 2.36 -8.48
C GLN A 280 -24.61 3.73 -9.10
N ILE A 281 -24.19 4.85 -8.49
CA ILE A 281 -24.30 6.17 -9.11
C ILE A 281 -23.59 6.21 -10.47
N ILE A 282 -22.34 5.74 -10.52
CA ILE A 282 -21.51 5.81 -11.73
C ILE A 282 -22.12 4.96 -12.85
N PHE A 283 -22.58 3.74 -12.54
CA PHE A 283 -23.12 2.81 -13.53
C PHE A 283 -24.58 3.08 -13.88
N GLN A 284 -25.41 3.60 -12.95
CA GLN A 284 -26.81 3.96 -13.22
C GLN A 284 -26.97 5.36 -13.82
N THR A 285 -25.90 6.15 -13.90
CA THR A 285 -25.93 7.41 -14.66
C THR A 285 -26.42 7.10 -16.08
N ARG A 286 -27.57 7.67 -16.47
CA ARG A 286 -28.36 7.35 -17.68
C ARG A 286 -27.59 7.33 -19.02
N ARG A 287 -26.32 7.74 -19.03
CA ARG A 287 -25.46 7.84 -20.21
C ARG A 287 -24.38 6.76 -20.30
N SER A 288 -24.23 5.90 -19.30
CA SER A 288 -23.16 4.88 -19.28
C SER A 288 -23.48 3.66 -20.14
N ASN A 289 -24.75 3.23 -20.20
CA ASN A 289 -25.20 1.96 -20.80
C ASN A 289 -24.32 0.75 -20.41
N ALA A 290 -23.77 0.77 -19.20
CA ALA A 290 -22.88 -0.25 -18.67
C ALA A 290 -23.49 -0.90 -17.42
N THR A 291 -23.31 -2.21 -17.29
CA THR A 291 -23.72 -2.99 -16.13
C THR A 291 -22.49 -3.36 -15.30
N LEU A 292 -22.61 -3.23 -13.98
CA LEU A 292 -21.65 -3.80 -13.05
C LEU A 292 -22.11 -5.21 -12.69
N SER A 293 -21.27 -6.19 -12.96
CA SER A 293 -21.46 -7.59 -12.62
C SER A 293 -20.50 -7.96 -11.49
N ASN A 294 -21.02 -8.69 -10.51
CA ASN A 294 -20.17 -9.35 -9.55
C ASN A 294 -19.78 -10.73 -10.11
N GLY A 295 -18.49 -11.00 -10.23
CA GLY A 295 -18.03 -12.32 -10.68
C GLY A 295 -16.57 -12.37 -11.04
N TRP A 296 -15.88 -13.37 -10.49
CA TRP A 296 -14.62 -13.87 -11.02
C TRP A 296 -14.92 -14.84 -12.15
N LEU A 297 -15.30 -14.33 -13.33
CA LEU A 297 -15.27 -15.19 -14.50
C LEU A 297 -13.81 -15.55 -14.76
N SER A 298 -13.48 -16.81 -14.54
CA SER A 298 -12.17 -17.44 -14.74
C SER A 298 -11.69 -17.40 -16.20
N TYR A 299 -12.50 -16.86 -17.11
CA TYR A 299 -12.12 -16.61 -18.49
C TYR A 299 -11.18 -15.42 -18.59
N ARG A 300 -9.90 -15.77 -18.38
CA ARG A 300 -8.70 -14.97 -18.61
C ARG A 300 -8.82 -14.21 -19.94
N GLY A 301 -8.96 -12.89 -19.86
CA GLY A 301 -8.26 -12.03 -20.82
C GLY A 301 -8.97 -10.77 -21.27
N GLN A 302 -10.31 -10.72 -21.34
CA GLN A 302 -10.95 -9.63 -22.12
C GLN A 302 -12.08 -8.88 -21.41
N SER A 303 -12.49 -9.31 -20.23
CA SER A 303 -13.50 -8.61 -19.42
C SER A 303 -13.00 -7.27 -18.89
N SER A 304 -13.86 -6.25 -18.84
CA SER A 304 -13.52 -4.96 -18.21
C SER A 304 -13.57 -5.12 -16.70
N TYR A 305 -12.54 -4.69 -15.99
CA TYR A 305 -12.43 -4.88 -14.55
C TYR A 305 -12.28 -3.56 -13.83
N LEU A 306 -12.84 -3.52 -12.64
CA LEU A 306 -12.74 -2.42 -11.71
C LEU A 306 -12.10 -2.93 -10.42
N TYR A 307 -10.96 -2.39 -10.04
CA TYR A 307 -10.28 -2.71 -8.78
C TYR A 307 -10.20 -1.45 -7.92
N HIS A 308 -10.27 -1.62 -6.60
CA HIS A 308 -9.87 -0.57 -5.66
C HIS A 308 -8.66 -1.09 -4.90
N GLN A 309 -7.49 -0.53 -5.17
CA GLN A 309 -6.24 -1.04 -4.63
C GLN A 309 -5.21 0.07 -4.45
N LYS A 310 -4.15 -0.25 -3.71
CA LYS A 310 -2.94 0.57 -3.68
C LYS A 310 -2.23 0.47 -5.02
N TYR A 311 -1.65 1.58 -5.46
CA TYR A 311 -0.84 1.64 -6.67
C TYR A 311 0.62 1.62 -6.27
N ASP A 312 1.28 0.50 -6.50
CA ASP A 312 2.73 0.47 -6.51
C ASP A 312 3.25 1.19 -7.76
N TYR A 313 4.56 1.45 -7.79
CA TYR A 313 5.24 2.17 -8.89
C TYR A 313 4.99 1.61 -10.30
N TYR A 314 4.39 0.42 -10.42
CA TYR A 314 4.06 -0.16 -11.71
C TYR A 314 2.76 0.41 -12.26
N PRO A 315 2.81 1.08 -13.44
CA PRO A 315 1.62 1.62 -14.06
C PRO A 315 0.66 0.47 -14.38
N PRO A 316 -0.51 0.41 -13.72
CA PRO A 316 -1.47 -0.65 -13.96
C PRO A 316 -1.97 -0.69 -15.40
N ASN A 317 -2.44 -1.87 -15.84
CA ASN A 317 -3.18 -2.05 -17.10
C ASN A 317 -4.54 -1.35 -17.05
N GLY A 318 -4.57 -0.02 -17.08
CA GLY A 318 -5.83 0.73 -17.05
C GLY A 318 -5.72 2.21 -16.73
N VAL A 319 -6.89 2.86 -16.70
CA VAL A 319 -7.02 4.23 -16.20
C VAL A 319 -7.12 4.20 -14.68
N ILE A 320 -6.31 5.03 -14.03
CA ILE A 320 -6.35 5.23 -12.59
C ILE A 320 -7.18 6.48 -12.27
N ALA A 321 -8.15 6.32 -11.38
CA ALA A 321 -8.81 7.42 -10.69
C ALA A 321 -8.33 7.42 -9.23
N THR A 322 -7.24 8.15 -8.96
CA THR A 322 -6.67 8.30 -7.63
C THR A 322 -7.69 8.96 -6.71
N THR A 323 -8.02 8.30 -5.59
CA THR A 323 -8.99 8.80 -4.61
C THR A 323 -8.31 9.46 -3.41
N LYS A 324 -7.15 8.96 -3.01
CA LYS A 324 -6.37 9.47 -1.87
C LYS A 324 -4.93 8.97 -1.91
N TRP A 325 -4.10 9.55 -1.04
CA TRP A 325 -2.82 8.98 -0.64
C TRP A 325 -3.02 8.17 0.63
N THR A 326 -2.41 7.00 0.69
CA THR A 326 -2.44 6.10 1.84
C THR A 326 -1.02 5.81 2.28
N GLY A 327 -0.87 5.30 3.49
CA GLY A 327 0.40 5.04 4.15
C GLY A 327 0.15 4.94 5.65
N HIS A 328 1.19 4.64 6.41
CA HIS A 328 1.09 4.52 7.86
C HIS A 328 1.57 5.80 8.52
N GLN A 329 0.78 6.29 9.47
CA GLN A 329 1.17 7.33 10.42
C GLN A 329 1.04 6.76 11.82
N PHE A 330 1.65 7.43 12.78
CA PHE A 330 1.42 7.12 14.18
C PHE A 330 0.90 8.32 14.95
N LEU A 331 0.19 8.02 16.04
CA LEU A 331 -0.15 8.99 17.06
C LEU A 331 0.36 8.51 18.42
N SER A 332 0.68 9.46 19.29
CA SER A 332 1.06 9.20 20.67
C SER A 332 0.70 10.39 21.55
N CYS A 333 0.41 10.15 22.82
CA CYS A 333 0.41 11.21 23.83
C CYS A 333 1.68 11.20 24.70
N TYR A 334 2.57 10.23 24.47
CA TYR A 334 3.85 10.17 25.18
C TYR A 334 4.67 11.43 24.89
N SER A 335 5.22 11.99 25.96
CA SER A 335 6.06 13.17 25.91
C SER A 335 7.09 13.05 27.01
N GLN A 336 8.36 12.86 26.63
CA GLN A 336 9.44 12.76 27.61
C GLN A 336 9.66 14.12 28.26
N LYS A 337 9.26 14.23 29.53
CA LYS A 337 9.55 15.41 30.36
C LYS A 337 11.02 15.33 30.77
N TYR A 338 11.86 16.17 30.20
CA TYR A 338 13.22 16.37 30.69
C TYR A 338 13.35 17.82 31.16
N ILE A 339 13.92 17.99 32.35
CA ILE A 339 14.39 19.29 32.81
C ILE A 339 15.84 19.38 32.36
N SER A 340 16.11 20.15 31.31
CA SER A 340 17.48 20.49 30.94
C SER A 340 17.95 21.69 31.76
N PHE A 341 19.25 21.81 32.00
CA PHE A 341 19.81 23.02 32.63
C PHE A 341 19.56 24.30 31.83
N GLN A 342 19.22 24.17 30.54
CA GLN A 342 18.78 25.28 29.71
C GLN A 342 17.56 26.01 30.31
N PHE A 343 16.77 25.30 31.11
CA PHE A 343 15.65 25.85 31.88
C PHE A 343 16.02 27.09 32.70
N TYR A 344 17.23 27.14 33.27
CA TYR A 344 17.69 28.29 34.05
C TYR A 344 18.10 29.50 33.19
N LEU A 345 18.37 29.28 31.89
CA LEU A 345 18.77 30.36 30.98
C LEU A 345 17.57 30.91 30.18
N THR A 346 16.51 30.12 30.01
CA THR A 346 15.30 30.46 29.25
C THR A 346 14.44 31.63 29.76
N PRO A 347 14.39 31.99 31.06
CA PRO A 347 13.51 33.07 31.52
C PRO A 347 13.79 34.40 30.82
N PHE A 348 15.05 34.65 30.45
CA PHE A 348 15.45 35.82 29.69
C PHE A 348 15.92 35.44 28.30
N GLN A 349 15.52 36.27 27.32
CA GLN A 349 16.06 36.15 25.97
C GLN A 349 17.56 36.47 25.97
N PRO A 350 18.36 35.88 25.07
CA PRO A 350 19.81 36.14 24.98
C PRO A 350 20.16 37.63 24.92
N GLU A 351 19.30 38.45 24.33
CA GLU A 351 19.44 39.91 24.24
C GLU A 351 19.42 40.58 25.62
N VAL A 352 18.54 40.13 26.52
CA VAL A 352 18.43 40.65 27.89
C VAL A 352 19.69 40.26 28.69
N TRP A 353 20.17 39.03 28.54
CA TRP A 353 21.44 38.59 29.14
C TRP A 353 22.62 39.43 28.63
N GLY A 354 22.69 39.66 27.32
CA GLY A 354 23.71 40.52 26.71
C GLY A 354 23.68 41.95 27.27
N MET A 355 22.49 42.54 27.36
CA MET A 355 22.30 43.89 27.92
C MET A 355 22.61 43.97 29.42
N LEU A 356 22.31 42.92 30.19
CA LEU A 356 22.68 42.83 31.60
C LEU A 356 24.19 42.78 31.79
N ILE A 357 24.89 41.94 31.02
CA ILE A 357 26.36 41.86 31.06
C ILE A 357 26.97 43.20 30.64
N PHE A 358 26.49 43.78 29.53
CA PHE A 358 26.99 45.06 29.02
C PHE A 358 26.77 46.21 30.03
N SER A 359 25.58 46.33 30.60
CA SER A 359 25.30 47.34 31.63
C SER A 359 26.13 47.12 32.90
N GLY A 360 26.32 45.86 33.33
CA GLY A 360 27.22 45.53 34.43
C GLY A 360 28.66 45.98 34.17
N ILE A 361 29.21 45.72 32.98
CA ILE A 361 30.56 46.17 32.59
C ILE A 361 30.66 47.70 32.60
N LEU A 362 29.63 48.41 32.12
CA LEU A 362 29.60 49.87 32.14
C LEU A 362 29.61 50.42 33.56
N VAL A 363 28.80 49.86 34.46
CA VAL A 363 28.76 50.30 35.86
C VAL A 363 30.08 49.98 36.57
N VAL A 364 30.64 48.78 36.38
CA VAL A 364 31.96 48.41 36.93
C VAL A 364 33.04 49.37 36.44
N SER A 365 33.03 49.73 35.15
CA SER A 365 34.00 50.66 34.56
C SER A 365 33.86 52.06 35.15
N PHE A 366 32.62 52.54 35.33
CA PHE A 366 32.36 53.85 35.94
C PHE A 366 32.82 53.90 37.39
N ILE A 367 32.45 52.91 38.21
CA ILE A 367 32.86 52.85 39.63
C ILE A 367 34.38 52.74 39.72
N SER A 368 35.02 51.95 38.87
CA SER A 368 36.49 51.84 38.81
C SER A 368 37.16 53.16 38.44
N CYS A 369 36.54 53.97 37.57
CA CYS A 369 37.03 55.31 37.23
C CYS A 369 36.95 56.27 38.42
N VAL A 370 35.85 56.24 39.17
CA VAL A 370 35.68 57.02 40.41
C VAL A 370 36.67 56.56 41.49
N GLN A 371 36.98 55.26 41.52
CA GLN A 371 37.86 54.64 42.50
C GLN A 371 39.35 54.94 42.29
N LYS A 372 39.81 55.28 41.07
CA LYS A 372 41.21 55.66 40.79
C LYS A 372 41.73 56.79 41.68
N CYS A 373 40.85 57.50 42.39
CA CYS A 373 41.18 58.54 43.36
C CYS A 373 41.32 58.06 44.83
N GLY A 374 41.18 56.77 45.17
CA GLY A 374 41.40 56.32 46.55
C GLY A 374 41.08 54.85 46.88
N GLY A 375 42.10 53.99 46.84
CA GLY A 375 42.14 52.68 47.53
C GLY A 375 41.83 51.43 46.68
N SER A 376 42.18 50.26 47.22
CA SER A 376 41.90 48.94 46.63
C SER A 376 40.53 48.42 47.05
N PHE A 377 39.53 48.59 46.19
CA PHE A 377 38.17 48.08 46.27
C PHE A 377 37.85 47.29 44.99
N SER A 378 37.07 46.21 45.09
CA SER A 378 36.76 45.34 43.95
C SER A 378 35.37 45.66 43.40
N SER A 379 35.31 46.58 42.45
CA SER A 379 34.05 47.08 41.88
C SER A 379 33.19 45.98 41.24
N TRP A 380 33.80 44.96 40.62
CA TRP A 380 33.05 43.88 39.96
C TRP A 380 32.34 42.95 40.96
N VAL A 381 32.92 42.69 42.13
CA VAL A 381 32.31 41.83 43.16
C VAL A 381 31.10 42.54 43.77
N LEU A 382 31.18 43.87 43.99
CA LEU A 382 30.04 44.66 44.45
C LEU A 382 28.85 44.50 43.50
N ILE A 383 29.09 44.65 42.20
CA ILE A 383 28.05 44.58 41.18
C ILE A 383 27.46 43.17 41.09
N LEU A 384 28.28 42.12 41.10
CA LEU A 384 27.77 40.75 41.15
C LEU A 384 26.95 40.49 42.41
N ALA A 385 27.43 40.90 43.58
CA ALA A 385 26.71 40.71 44.84
C ALA A 385 25.31 41.34 44.78
N THR A 386 25.20 42.57 44.26
CA THR A 386 23.89 43.22 44.11
C THR A 386 22.94 42.53 43.12
N ILE A 387 23.45 41.85 42.07
CA ILE A 387 22.61 41.01 41.19
C ILE A 387 22.12 39.77 41.95
N PHE A 388 22.93 39.22 42.86
CA PHE A 388 22.57 38.09 43.72
C PHE A 388 21.80 38.51 44.98
N GLU A 389 21.32 39.75 45.05
CA GLU A 389 20.62 40.32 46.21
C GLU A 389 21.45 40.34 47.51
N GLU A 390 22.77 40.24 47.39
CA GLU A 390 23.73 40.31 48.50
C GLU A 390 24.36 41.70 48.60
N SER A 391 24.65 42.12 49.83
CA SER A 391 25.29 43.42 50.10
C SER A 391 26.75 43.24 50.52
N ILE A 392 27.64 44.03 49.94
CA ILE A 392 29.06 44.07 50.32
C ILE A 392 29.34 45.41 51.02
N PRO A 393 30.09 45.41 52.13
CA PRO A 393 30.46 46.65 52.81
C PRO A 393 31.23 47.58 51.85
N VAL A 394 30.68 48.78 51.64
CA VAL A 394 31.28 49.81 50.80
C VAL A 394 32.21 50.68 51.66
N PRO A 395 33.42 51.05 51.19
CA PRO A 395 34.28 51.97 51.91
C PRO A 395 33.58 53.30 52.23
N PRO A 396 33.65 53.82 53.48
CA PRO A 396 32.93 55.03 53.90
C PRO A 396 33.24 56.27 53.06
N LYS A 397 34.43 56.33 52.46
CA LYS A 397 34.85 57.40 51.56
C LYS A 397 34.05 57.42 50.26
N MET A 398 33.77 56.25 49.68
CA MET A 398 32.98 56.12 48.45
C MET A 398 31.49 56.30 48.74
N GLU A 399 31.02 55.73 49.85
CA GLU A 399 29.61 55.82 50.26
C GLU A 399 29.14 57.28 50.41
N LYS A 400 30.00 58.20 50.84
CA LYS A 400 29.66 59.63 50.98
C LYS A 400 29.56 60.39 49.66
N GLN A 401 30.03 59.83 48.54
CA GLN A 401 30.02 60.53 47.25
C GLN A 401 28.63 60.45 46.60
N THR A 402 28.05 61.60 46.26
CA THR A 402 26.70 61.69 45.65
C THR A 402 26.59 60.91 44.34
N HIS A 403 27.62 60.96 43.49
CA HIS A 403 27.65 60.25 42.21
C HIS A 403 27.59 58.73 42.39
N PHE A 404 28.36 58.20 43.34
CA PHE A 404 28.33 56.77 43.68
C PHE A 404 26.95 56.35 44.18
N ARG A 405 26.34 57.13 45.08
CA ARG A 405 24.99 56.86 45.60
C ARG A 405 23.95 56.80 44.50
N LEU A 406 23.96 57.74 43.55
CA LEU A 406 22.97 57.80 42.48
C LEU A 406 23.10 56.61 41.53
N ILE A 407 24.33 56.24 41.18
CA ILE A 407 24.60 55.09 40.30
C ILE A 407 24.24 53.79 41.00
N MET A 408 24.68 53.60 42.24
CA MET A 408 24.34 52.40 43.00
C MET A 408 22.84 52.29 43.25
N ALA A 409 22.14 53.38 43.58
CA ALA A 409 20.68 53.37 43.75
C ALA A 409 19.94 52.99 42.45
N THR A 410 20.41 53.51 41.31
CA THR A 410 19.82 53.17 40.01
C THR A 410 20.11 51.72 39.64
N TRP A 411 21.35 51.26 39.86
CA TRP A 411 21.77 49.90 39.60
C TRP A 411 21.02 48.90 40.50
N THR A 412 20.92 49.14 41.80
CA THR A 412 20.21 48.24 42.72
C THR A 412 18.71 48.18 42.42
N LEU A 413 18.09 49.31 42.06
CA LEU A 413 16.70 49.31 41.59
C LEU A 413 16.53 48.46 40.33
N MET A 414 17.44 48.60 39.37
CA MET A 414 17.42 47.80 38.14
C MET A 414 17.63 46.31 38.43
N SER A 415 18.63 45.96 39.25
CA SER A 415 18.91 44.58 39.67
C SER A 415 17.72 43.96 40.38
N LEU A 416 17.08 44.67 41.31
CA LEU A 416 15.89 44.19 42.02
C LEU A 416 14.73 43.89 41.05
N ILE A 417 14.49 44.77 40.08
CA ILE A 417 13.45 44.55 39.06
C ILE A 417 13.79 43.31 38.23
N LEU A 418 15.03 43.18 37.76
CA LEU A 418 15.46 42.07 36.92
C LEU A 418 15.40 40.73 37.67
N VAL A 419 15.88 40.65 38.91
CA VAL A 419 15.84 39.41 39.70
C VAL A 419 14.38 39.00 39.96
N ASN A 420 13.51 39.94 40.31
CA ASN A 420 12.09 39.66 40.49
C ASN A 420 11.42 39.17 39.19
N CYS A 421 11.71 39.78 38.04
CA CYS A 421 11.23 39.32 36.74
C CYS A 421 11.76 37.94 36.39
N TYR A 422 13.05 37.69 36.59
CA TYR A 422 13.68 36.40 36.35
C TYR A 422 13.02 35.30 37.21
N ASN A 423 12.89 35.53 38.51
CA ASN A 423 12.26 34.59 39.44
C ASN A 423 10.80 34.34 39.07
N GLY A 424 10.04 35.38 38.72
CA GLY A 424 8.65 35.26 38.29
C GLY A 424 8.49 34.42 37.01
N LEU A 425 9.32 34.66 36.00
CA LEU A 425 9.31 33.89 34.75
C LEU A 425 9.79 32.45 34.98
N MET A 426 10.84 32.26 35.76
CA MET A 426 11.34 30.93 36.12
C MET A 426 10.29 30.10 36.88
N ILE A 427 9.61 30.68 37.87
CA ILE A 427 8.53 30.02 38.60
C ILE A 427 7.35 29.71 37.66
N THR A 428 7.01 30.62 36.75
CA THR A 428 5.93 30.40 35.78
C THR A 428 6.26 29.24 34.84
N GLU A 429 7.49 29.17 34.36
CA GLU A 429 7.97 28.08 33.51
C GLU A 429 8.02 26.73 34.28
N LEU A 430 8.40 26.72 35.56
CA LEU A 430 8.39 25.52 36.42
C LEU A 430 6.97 24.99 36.66
N ASN A 431 5.99 25.88 36.74
CA ASN A 431 4.59 25.53 36.92
C ASN A 431 3.88 25.21 35.60
N SER A 432 4.43 25.65 34.47
CA SER A 432 3.92 25.28 33.16
C SER A 432 4.29 23.82 32.86
N PRO A 433 3.40 23.05 32.20
CA PRO A 433 3.78 21.72 31.76
C PRO A 433 4.96 21.81 30.79
N PHE A 434 6.11 21.27 31.21
CA PHE A 434 7.34 21.28 30.41
C PHE A 434 7.06 20.84 28.98
N LYS A 435 7.66 21.54 28.00
CA LYS A 435 7.68 21.10 26.60
C LYS A 435 8.46 19.79 26.52
N GLY A 436 7.78 18.67 26.74
CA GLY A 436 8.43 17.38 26.60
C GLY A 436 8.71 17.06 25.14
N ALA A 437 9.74 16.26 24.90
CA ALA A 437 10.02 15.73 23.58
C ALA A 437 8.99 14.64 23.28
N SER A 438 8.09 14.90 22.33
CA SER A 438 7.20 13.89 21.78
C SER A 438 7.74 13.38 20.44
N PRO A 439 7.53 12.10 20.11
CA PRO A 439 7.96 11.56 18.82
C PRO A 439 7.18 12.23 17.69
N HIS A 440 7.89 12.70 16.67
CA HIS A 440 7.31 13.37 15.52
C HIS A 440 7.56 12.62 14.21
N THR A 441 8.54 11.73 14.17
CA THR A 441 8.89 10.92 13.01
C THR A 441 9.05 9.45 13.39
N PHE A 442 8.95 8.54 12.42
CA PHE A 442 9.17 7.11 12.67
C PHE A 442 10.62 6.83 13.10
N SER A 443 11.55 7.71 12.74
CA SER A 443 12.94 7.63 13.19
C SER A 443 13.07 7.83 14.70
N ASP A 444 12.19 8.62 15.31
CA ASP A 444 12.15 8.82 16.77
C ASP A 444 11.66 7.57 17.52
N LEU A 445 11.07 6.60 16.80
CA LEU A 445 10.54 5.37 17.38
C LEU A 445 11.57 4.25 17.44
N VAL A 446 12.69 4.33 16.70
CA VAL A 446 13.66 3.23 16.57
C VAL A 446 14.37 2.95 17.90
N CYS A 447 14.45 1.67 18.26
CA CYS A 447 15.17 1.21 19.45
C CYS A 447 16.64 0.93 19.19
N ALA A 448 17.50 1.74 19.83
CA ALA A 448 18.97 1.66 19.82
C ALA A 448 19.61 1.69 18.42
N ASN A 449 20.85 2.20 18.34
CA ASN A 449 21.52 2.38 17.05
C ASN A 449 22.11 1.07 16.49
N ASP A 450 22.29 0.05 17.34
CA ASP A 450 22.95 -1.21 16.96
C ASP A 450 21.92 -2.33 16.77
N ILE A 451 21.47 -2.49 15.53
CA ILE A 451 20.57 -3.58 15.16
C ILE A 451 21.37 -4.87 15.02
N ASN A 452 21.15 -5.81 15.94
CA ASN A 452 21.69 -7.17 15.79
C ASN A 452 20.90 -7.92 14.71
N PHE A 453 21.38 -7.86 13.46
CA PHE A 453 20.75 -8.50 12.31
C PHE A 453 20.50 -10.00 12.48
N VAL A 454 21.36 -10.72 13.23
CA VAL A 454 21.16 -12.15 13.50
C VAL A 454 19.90 -12.38 14.33
N ARG A 455 19.70 -11.55 15.37
CA ARG A 455 18.51 -11.60 16.23
C ARG A 455 17.25 -11.21 15.46
N VAL A 456 17.35 -10.18 14.62
CA VAL A 456 16.26 -9.71 13.76
C VAL A 456 15.85 -10.79 12.75
N ASN A 457 16.79 -11.39 12.01
CA ASN A 457 16.50 -12.46 11.06
C ASN A 457 15.84 -13.67 11.73
N LYS A 458 16.34 -14.09 12.91
CA LYS A 458 15.72 -15.19 13.66
C LYS A 458 14.28 -14.87 14.05
N PHE A 459 14.05 -13.68 14.63
CA PHE A 459 12.71 -13.23 14.99
C PHE A 459 11.76 -13.21 13.78
N TRP A 460 12.28 -12.83 12.61
CA TRP A 460 11.51 -12.79 11.37
C TRP A 460 11.16 -14.16 10.83
N ASP A 461 12.08 -15.11 10.90
CA ASP A 461 11.81 -16.49 10.52
C ASP A 461 10.76 -17.10 11.46
N ASP A 462 10.83 -16.82 12.76
CA ASP A 462 9.82 -17.24 13.74
C ASP A 462 8.45 -16.59 13.44
N ALA A 463 8.42 -15.29 13.13
CA ALA A 463 7.21 -14.56 12.76
C ALA A 463 6.60 -15.06 11.44
N PHE A 464 7.44 -15.38 10.46
CA PHE A 464 7.03 -15.94 9.18
C PHE A 464 6.48 -17.37 9.34
N ASN A 465 7.14 -18.22 10.12
CA ASN A 465 6.66 -19.56 10.42
C ASN A 465 5.33 -19.52 11.18
N TYR A 466 5.20 -18.62 12.16
CA TYR A 466 3.94 -18.37 12.84
C TYR A 466 2.83 -17.94 11.85
N TYR A 467 3.15 -17.05 10.90
CA TYR A 467 2.23 -16.57 9.87
C TYR A 467 1.78 -17.69 8.92
N ILE A 468 2.73 -18.36 8.27
CA ILE A 468 2.47 -19.35 7.20
C ILE A 468 2.04 -20.70 7.77
N LEU A 469 2.80 -21.25 8.73
CA LEU A 469 2.61 -22.62 9.23
C LEU A 469 1.57 -22.69 10.34
N GLY A 470 1.34 -21.59 11.08
CA GLY A 470 0.43 -21.60 12.21
C GLY A 470 0.87 -22.45 13.38
N GLU A 471 2.18 -22.64 13.51
CA GLU A 471 2.75 -23.25 14.70
C GLU A 471 2.49 -22.35 15.91
N ASN A 472 2.21 -22.99 17.06
CA ASN A 472 1.98 -22.32 18.34
C ASN A 472 3.28 -21.79 18.98
N THR A 473 4.26 -21.39 18.19
CA THR A 473 5.46 -20.74 18.69
C THR A 473 5.06 -19.40 19.26
N SER A 474 5.06 -19.30 20.60
CA SER A 474 4.93 -18.01 21.27
C SER A 474 6.11 -17.16 20.85
N LEU A 475 5.85 -16.07 20.11
CA LEU A 475 6.86 -15.06 19.83
C LEU A 475 7.33 -14.50 21.19
N ASN A 476 8.54 -14.91 21.62
CA ASN A 476 9.19 -14.40 22.81
C ASN A 476 9.60 -12.95 22.53
N LEU A 477 8.65 -12.04 22.73
CA LEU A 477 8.86 -10.60 22.67
C LEU A 477 9.56 -10.20 23.96
N ASP A 478 10.85 -9.86 23.87
CA ASP A 478 11.54 -9.20 24.96
C ASP A 478 10.91 -7.83 25.15
N ASN A 479 10.14 -7.67 26.23
CA ASN A 479 9.55 -6.40 26.60
C ASN A 479 10.64 -5.45 27.11
N SER A 480 11.40 -4.86 26.19
CA SER A 480 12.34 -3.79 26.49
C SER A 480 11.54 -2.59 27.02
N LYS A 481 11.71 -2.29 28.30
CA LYS A 481 11.03 -1.15 28.96
C LYS A 481 11.38 0.21 28.35
N ASN A 482 12.47 0.29 27.59
CA ASN A 482 13.00 1.53 27.03
C ASN A 482 12.44 1.83 25.63
N CYS A 483 11.75 0.88 25.02
CA CYS A 483 11.31 0.91 23.64
C CYS A 483 9.86 1.38 23.47
N PHE A 484 9.55 1.92 22.28
CA PHE A 484 8.17 2.22 21.93
C PHE A 484 7.42 0.93 21.60
N GLN A 485 6.23 0.80 22.19
CA GLN A 485 5.24 -0.19 21.85
C GLN A 485 4.47 0.27 20.61
N LEU A 486 4.55 -0.50 19.53
CA LEU A 486 4.00 -0.17 18.21
C LEU A 486 2.64 -0.85 18.03
N LEU A 487 1.60 -0.25 18.61
CA LEU A 487 0.23 -0.78 18.60
C LEU A 487 -0.48 -0.46 17.28
N SER A 488 -1.35 -1.34 16.79
CA SER A 488 -2.18 -1.08 15.61
C SER A 488 -3.50 -1.84 15.68
N PRO A 489 -4.52 -1.53 14.87
CA PRO A 489 -5.78 -2.28 14.85
C PRO A 489 -5.57 -3.75 14.53
N ILE A 490 -6.49 -4.61 14.97
CA ILE A 490 -6.51 -5.99 14.52
C ILE A 490 -6.91 -6.06 13.04
N PHE A 491 -6.09 -6.79 12.29
CA PHE A 491 -6.39 -7.31 10.97
C PHE A 491 -6.86 -8.77 11.08
N GLN A 492 -8.10 -9.03 10.67
CA GLN A 492 -8.64 -10.39 10.54
C GLN A 492 -8.53 -10.84 9.08
N GLN A 493 -7.66 -11.80 8.81
CA GLN A 493 -7.59 -12.41 7.50
C GLN A 493 -8.78 -13.38 7.34
N LYS A 494 -9.69 -13.08 6.43
CA LYS A 494 -10.89 -13.90 6.17
C LYS A 494 -10.60 -15.19 5.40
N ASN A 495 -9.39 -15.36 4.87
CA ASN A 495 -9.03 -16.47 3.99
C ASN A 495 -8.48 -17.65 4.79
N GLY A 496 -9.34 -18.50 5.35
CA GLY A 496 -8.92 -19.79 5.91
C GLY A 496 -9.82 -20.36 7.01
N ARG A 497 -9.63 -21.65 7.32
CA ARG A 497 -10.33 -22.36 8.42
C ARG A 497 -9.96 -21.85 9.83
N HIS A 498 -8.92 -21.03 9.93
CA HIS A 498 -8.45 -20.47 11.20
C HIS A 498 -8.21 -18.96 11.03
N ALA A 499 -9.14 -18.14 11.50
CA ALA A 499 -8.96 -16.70 11.56
C ALA A 499 -7.85 -16.40 12.59
N LYS A 500 -6.65 -16.08 12.11
CA LYS A 500 -5.56 -15.60 12.97
C LYS A 500 -5.74 -14.11 13.22
N VAL A 501 -5.59 -13.71 14.47
CA VAL A 501 -5.57 -12.32 14.89
C VAL A 501 -4.17 -11.78 14.66
N MET A 502 -4.03 -10.79 13.78
CA MET A 502 -2.78 -10.07 13.58
C MET A 502 -3.00 -8.58 13.73
N TYR A 503 -1.93 -7.84 13.96
CA TYR A 503 -1.95 -6.40 14.05
C TYR A 503 -1.63 -5.81 12.67
N GLU A 504 -2.42 -4.84 12.19
CA GLU A 504 -2.34 -4.27 10.84
C GLU A 504 -0.91 -3.85 10.49
N PHE A 505 -0.27 -3.09 11.37
CA PHE A 505 1.07 -2.57 11.14
C PHE A 505 2.15 -3.66 11.19
N PHE A 506 1.98 -4.64 12.09
CA PHE A 506 2.87 -5.81 12.14
C PHE A 506 2.79 -6.63 10.85
N ASN A 507 1.58 -6.86 10.33
CA ASN A 507 1.39 -7.54 9.06
C ASN A 507 2.01 -6.74 7.90
N PHE A 508 1.91 -5.41 7.91
CA PHE A 508 2.58 -4.56 6.94
C PHE A 508 4.11 -4.76 6.96
N LEU A 509 4.74 -4.68 8.14
CA LEU A 509 6.18 -4.90 8.29
C LEU A 509 6.61 -6.32 7.87
N LEU A 510 5.77 -7.32 8.17
CA LEU A 510 6.00 -8.70 7.76
C LEU A 510 5.93 -8.87 6.24
N GLN A 511 4.97 -8.24 5.55
CA GLN A 511 4.88 -8.31 4.08
C GLN A 511 6.10 -7.65 3.42
N GLU A 512 6.54 -6.50 3.92
CA GLU A 512 7.76 -5.84 3.47
C GLU A 512 8.98 -6.75 3.63
N TYR A 513 9.08 -7.47 4.76
CA TYR A 513 10.12 -8.48 4.94
C TYR A 513 10.03 -9.61 3.91
N ILE A 514 8.84 -10.16 3.66
CA ILE A 514 8.63 -11.25 2.70
C ILE A 514 9.02 -10.80 1.29
N GLU A 515 8.66 -9.60 0.88
CA GLU A 515 9.02 -9.06 -0.43
C GLU A 515 10.54 -8.93 -0.57
N VAL A 516 11.20 -8.33 0.43
CA VAL A 516 12.65 -8.21 0.49
C VAL A 516 13.30 -9.60 0.43
N ARG A 517 12.86 -10.54 1.27
CA ARG A 517 13.35 -11.92 1.31
C ARG A 517 13.15 -12.63 -0.03
N SER A 518 11.96 -12.54 -0.63
CA SER A 518 11.65 -13.19 -1.92
C SER A 518 12.53 -12.68 -3.05
N TYR A 519 12.83 -11.39 -3.05
CA TYR A 519 13.75 -10.78 -4.00
C TYR A 519 15.16 -11.38 -3.88
N PHE A 520 15.62 -11.70 -2.67
CA PHE A 520 16.90 -12.37 -2.44
C PHE A 520 16.92 -13.83 -2.85
N TYR A 521 15.92 -14.61 -2.46
CA TYR A 521 15.88 -16.04 -2.78
C TYR A 521 15.89 -16.28 -4.29
N ASN A 522 15.26 -15.39 -5.07
CA ASN A 522 15.26 -15.46 -6.52
C ASN A 522 16.56 -14.96 -7.16
N ASN A 523 17.39 -14.21 -6.42
CA ASN A 523 18.68 -13.69 -6.86
C ASN A 523 19.81 -14.38 -6.06
N VAL A 524 20.01 -15.67 -6.30
CA VAL A 524 21.01 -16.52 -5.61
C VAL A 524 22.45 -15.97 -5.75
N ASN A 525 22.71 -15.11 -6.76
CA ASN A 525 24.00 -14.44 -6.98
C ASN A 525 24.06 -13.01 -6.40
N ALA A 526 23.01 -12.50 -5.76
CA ALA A 526 23.06 -11.26 -4.99
C ALA A 526 23.74 -11.54 -3.65
N THR A 527 25.02 -11.90 -3.71
CA THR A 527 25.89 -12.01 -2.54
C THR A 527 25.96 -10.63 -1.90
N ILE A 528 25.26 -10.48 -0.77
CA ILE A 528 25.36 -9.32 0.12
C ILE A 528 24.67 -8.09 -0.51
N PHE A 529 23.54 -7.66 0.07
CA PHE A 529 23.05 -6.30 -0.20
C PHE A 529 24.22 -5.34 -0.01
N PRO A 530 24.42 -4.33 -0.87
CA PRO A 530 25.24 -3.20 -0.51
C PRO A 530 24.49 -2.37 0.55
N TRP A 531 24.18 -2.97 1.71
CA TRP A 531 24.23 -2.24 2.96
C TRP A 531 25.72 -2.00 3.19
N THR A 532 26.32 -1.13 2.39
CA THR A 532 27.69 -0.68 2.65
C THR A 532 27.72 -0.22 4.10
N GLU A 533 28.67 -0.72 4.90
CA GLU A 533 28.91 -0.26 6.28
C GLU A 533 28.75 1.26 6.34
N GLY A 534 27.64 1.73 6.91
CA GLY A 534 27.26 3.15 6.91
C GLY A 534 25.85 3.48 6.40
N SER A 535 25.19 2.62 5.62
CA SER A 535 23.76 2.79 5.31
C SER A 535 22.95 2.26 6.50
N THR A 536 22.30 3.16 7.24
CA THR A 536 21.33 2.79 8.27
C THR A 536 20.38 1.73 7.72
N PRO A 537 20.06 0.67 8.49
CA PRO A 537 19.00 -0.26 8.14
C PRO A 537 17.79 0.55 7.69
N PRO A 538 17.09 0.13 6.63
CA PRO A 538 15.95 0.88 6.16
C PRO A 538 14.98 0.90 7.34
N LEU A 539 14.59 2.10 7.76
CA LEU A 539 13.75 2.39 8.93
C LEU A 539 12.69 1.32 9.26
N ARG A 540 12.06 0.73 8.24
CA ARG A 540 11.08 -0.37 8.32
C ARG A 540 11.61 -1.62 9.04
N ILE A 541 12.85 -2.03 8.76
CA ILE A 541 13.51 -3.18 9.40
C ILE A 541 13.74 -2.90 10.88
N SER A 542 14.14 -1.66 11.21
CA SER A 542 14.37 -1.24 12.59
C SER A 542 13.07 -1.25 13.42
N LEU A 543 11.97 -0.78 12.82
CA LEU A 543 10.64 -0.83 13.43
C LEU A 543 10.09 -2.25 13.59
N PHE A 544 10.67 -3.23 12.91
CA PHE A 544 10.32 -4.65 13.00
C PHE A 544 11.26 -5.43 13.94
N SER A 545 12.09 -4.73 14.73
CA SER A 545 12.91 -5.33 15.77
C SER A 545 12.04 -6.01 16.83
N PRO A 546 12.44 -7.18 17.39
CA PRO A 546 11.75 -7.81 18.51
C PRO A 546 11.68 -6.95 19.77
N ASP A 547 12.50 -5.90 19.87
CA ASP A 547 12.49 -4.96 20.99
C ASP A 547 11.26 -4.04 20.99
N HIS A 548 10.52 -3.98 19.87
CA HIS A 548 9.23 -3.30 19.75
C HIS A 548 8.07 -4.25 20.00
N PRO A 549 7.35 -4.14 21.14
CA PRO A 549 6.14 -4.94 21.32
C PRO A 549 5.03 -4.43 20.40
N HIS A 550 4.44 -5.32 19.61
CA HIS A 550 3.34 -5.00 18.68
C HIS A 550 1.95 -5.34 19.21
N ARG A 551 1.86 -5.83 20.45
CA ARG A 551 0.62 -6.22 21.13
C ARG A 551 0.46 -5.45 22.43
N PRO A 552 -0.77 -5.14 22.89
CA PRO A 552 -1.01 -4.60 24.23
C PRO A 552 -0.47 -5.56 25.30
N GLN A 553 0.07 -5.03 26.39
CA GLN A 553 0.70 -5.86 27.43
C GLN A 553 -0.32 -6.73 28.20
N SER A 554 -1.57 -6.26 28.27
CA SER A 554 -2.67 -6.94 28.95
C SER A 554 -3.26 -8.13 28.17
N VAL A 555 -2.88 -8.28 26.90
CA VAL A 555 -3.39 -9.32 25.99
C VAL A 555 -2.50 -10.55 26.10
N VAL A 556 -2.95 -11.52 26.88
CA VAL A 556 -2.19 -12.74 27.17
C VAL A 556 -2.47 -13.83 26.12
N THR A 557 -3.67 -13.87 25.54
CA THR A 557 -4.11 -14.96 24.64
C THR A 557 -4.52 -14.48 23.25
N GLY A 558 -4.25 -15.29 22.22
CA GLY A 558 -4.56 -14.97 20.82
C GLY A 558 -6.03 -15.17 20.39
N HIS A 559 -6.95 -15.39 21.35
CA HIS A 559 -8.37 -15.71 21.09
C HIS A 559 -9.33 -14.59 21.50
N GLU A 560 -8.82 -13.38 21.64
CA GLU A 560 -9.59 -12.28 22.17
C GLU A 560 -10.45 -11.60 21.08
N ASN A 561 -11.64 -11.15 21.48
CA ASN A 561 -12.54 -10.42 20.59
C ASN A 561 -11.88 -9.09 20.17
N ALA A 562 -12.05 -8.69 18.91
CA ALA A 562 -11.49 -7.44 18.38
C ALA A 562 -11.86 -6.21 19.22
N SER A 563 -13.08 -6.18 19.77
CA SER A 563 -13.51 -5.09 20.66
C SER A 563 -12.70 -5.04 21.97
N TYR A 564 -12.28 -6.18 22.51
CA TYR A 564 -11.50 -6.24 23.74
C TYR A 564 -10.08 -5.74 23.50
N VAL A 565 -9.43 -6.21 22.44
CA VAL A 565 -8.07 -5.79 22.10
C VAL A 565 -8.03 -4.30 21.75
N ASN A 566 -9.00 -3.78 21.02
CA ASN A 566 -9.09 -2.35 20.74
C ASN A 566 -9.23 -1.51 22.02
N ALA A 567 -9.99 -2.00 23.01
CA ALA A 567 -10.09 -1.34 24.32
C ALA A 567 -8.75 -1.37 25.08
N MET A 568 -7.98 -2.45 24.96
CA MET A 568 -6.64 -2.54 25.55
C MET A 568 -5.61 -1.65 24.83
N ILE A 569 -5.69 -1.55 23.50
CA ILE A 569 -4.90 -0.59 22.73
C ILE A 569 -5.23 0.83 23.19
N GLU A 570 -6.51 1.20 23.26
CA GLU A 570 -6.93 2.52 23.73
C GLU A 570 -6.38 2.81 25.13
N LYS A 571 -6.48 1.85 26.05
CA LYS A 571 -5.93 1.95 27.40
C LYS A 571 -4.42 2.21 27.41
N ASP A 572 -3.65 1.49 26.60
CA ASP A 572 -2.19 1.64 26.54
C ASP A 572 -1.77 2.95 25.85
N ILE A 573 -2.60 3.50 24.96
CA ILE A 573 -2.34 4.74 24.21
C ILE A 573 -2.67 6.00 25.02
N VAL A 574 -3.67 5.94 25.90
CA VAL A 574 -4.03 7.08 26.77
C VAL A 574 -3.12 7.19 28.01
N ASP A 575 -2.30 6.17 28.25
CA ASP A 575 -1.27 6.17 29.29
C ASP A 575 -0.01 6.89 28.79
N CYS A 576 0.00 8.23 28.89
CA CYS A 576 1.05 9.08 28.33
C CYS A 576 2.40 8.98 29.06
N ASP A 577 2.46 8.26 30.18
CA ASP A 577 3.73 7.96 30.87
C ASP A 577 4.43 6.74 30.25
N LYS A 578 3.69 5.93 29.47
CA LYS A 578 4.24 4.81 28.71
C LYS A 578 4.63 5.22 27.30
N LYS A 579 5.73 4.64 26.82
CA LYS A 579 6.18 4.76 25.43
C LYS A 579 5.30 3.94 24.50
N SER A 580 4.06 4.36 24.30
CA SER A 580 3.11 3.69 23.41
C SER A 580 2.80 4.59 22.21
N VAL A 581 2.77 4.00 21.02
CA VAL A 581 2.32 4.68 19.80
C VAL A 581 1.31 3.81 19.08
N PHE A 582 0.27 4.46 18.55
CA PHE A 582 -0.74 3.79 17.74
C PHE A 582 -0.44 4.09 16.28
N VAL A 583 -0.10 3.06 15.52
CA VAL A 583 0.27 3.09 14.11
C VAL A 583 -0.88 2.51 13.29
N SER A 584 -1.37 3.24 12.30
CA SER A 584 -2.37 2.74 11.36
C SER A 584 -2.36 3.59 10.08
N SER A 585 -3.29 3.33 9.17
CA SER A 585 -3.46 4.15 7.97
C SER A 585 -3.73 5.62 8.30
N VAL A 586 -3.29 6.55 7.46
CA VAL A 586 -3.52 8.00 7.62
C VAL A 586 -4.98 8.34 7.95
N ASP A 587 -5.95 7.72 7.26
CA ASP A 587 -7.37 7.96 7.53
C ASP A 587 -7.80 7.44 8.90
N THR A 588 -7.33 6.24 9.28
CA THR A 588 -7.61 5.68 10.60
C THR A 588 -7.02 6.57 11.70
N ILE A 589 -5.81 7.10 11.51
CA ILE A 589 -5.16 8.01 12.46
C ILE A 589 -5.97 9.30 12.62
N ARG A 590 -6.46 9.89 11.52
CA ARG A 590 -7.31 11.08 11.59
C ARG A 590 -8.58 10.82 12.40
N ASP A 591 -9.25 9.70 12.13
CA ASP A 591 -10.46 9.30 12.83
C ASP A 591 -10.19 9.02 14.32
N GLU A 592 -9.07 8.36 14.62
CA GLU A 592 -8.64 8.04 15.99
C GLU A 592 -8.32 9.28 16.80
N VAL A 593 -7.62 10.26 16.20
CA VAL A 593 -7.30 11.54 16.86
C VAL A 593 -8.57 12.31 17.20
N GLU A 594 -9.55 12.36 16.29
CA GLU A 594 -10.83 13.02 16.56
C GLU A 594 -11.57 12.33 17.71
N TYR A 595 -11.59 10.99 17.70
CA TYR A 595 -12.17 10.18 18.76
C TYR A 595 -11.49 10.42 20.12
N LEU A 596 -10.15 10.35 20.16
CA LEU A 596 -9.38 10.49 21.39
C LEU A 596 -9.47 11.90 21.96
N LYS A 597 -9.39 12.95 21.12
CA LYS A 597 -9.58 14.34 21.57
C LYS A 597 -10.96 14.58 22.18
N ARG A 598 -12.00 13.95 21.63
CA ARG A 598 -13.37 14.07 22.15
C ARG A 598 -13.56 13.36 23.48
N ASN A 599 -12.90 12.23 23.71
CA ASN A 599 -13.09 11.41 24.91
C ASN A 599 -12.05 11.70 26.02
N TYR A 600 -10.89 12.24 25.66
CA TYR A 600 -9.75 12.50 26.54
C TYR A 600 -9.25 13.95 26.35
N PHE A 601 -10.14 14.92 26.55
CA PHE A 601 -9.88 16.35 26.27
C PHE A 601 -8.70 16.95 27.07
N HIS A 602 -8.31 16.33 28.18
CA HIS A 602 -7.18 16.75 29.03
C HIS A 602 -5.83 16.23 28.53
N LEU A 603 -5.83 15.29 27.57
CA LEU A 603 -4.61 14.72 26.99
C LEU A 603 -4.28 15.41 25.67
N LYS A 604 -2.98 15.65 25.45
CA LYS A 604 -2.47 16.20 24.19
C LYS A 604 -1.93 15.07 23.34
N PHE A 605 -2.61 14.78 22.25
CA PHE A 605 -2.17 13.81 21.26
C PHE A 605 -1.34 14.48 20.16
N HIS A 606 -0.24 13.84 19.80
CA HIS A 606 0.67 14.22 18.73
C HIS A 606 0.54 13.22 17.59
N VAL A 607 0.54 13.70 16.34
CA VAL A 607 0.53 12.87 15.13
C VAL A 607 1.89 13.01 14.46
N SER A 608 2.40 11.92 13.91
CA SER A 608 3.64 11.91 13.15
C SER A 608 3.58 12.86 11.95
N ARG A 609 4.71 13.48 11.62
CA ARG A 609 4.86 14.37 10.45
C ARG A 609 5.13 13.57 9.18
N ASP A 610 5.77 12.42 9.31
CA ASP A 610 6.07 11.53 8.21
C ASP A 610 4.97 10.47 8.01
N VAL A 611 4.86 10.01 6.76
CA VAL A 611 3.97 8.92 6.34
C VAL A 611 4.86 7.79 5.83
N LEU A 612 4.81 6.65 6.50
CA LEU A 612 5.57 5.46 6.10
C LEU A 612 4.84 4.73 4.97
N ASN A 613 5.57 4.42 3.89
CA ASN A 613 5.02 3.78 2.69
C ASN A 613 3.86 4.56 2.05
N GLU A 614 4.08 5.86 1.84
CA GLU A 614 3.12 6.70 1.13
C GLU A 614 2.94 6.20 -0.31
N THR A 615 1.72 5.74 -0.61
CA THR A 615 1.31 5.19 -1.89
C THR A 615 -0.02 5.80 -2.32
N GLN A 616 -0.26 5.91 -3.61
CA GLN A 616 -1.56 6.34 -4.11
C GLN A 616 -2.55 5.19 -3.97
N MET A 617 -3.80 5.50 -3.63
CA MET A 617 -4.91 4.55 -3.62
C MET A 617 -6.03 5.10 -4.49
N GLY A 618 -6.76 4.21 -5.15
CA GLY A 618 -7.89 4.62 -5.98
C GLY A 618 -8.55 3.49 -6.75
N TRP A 619 -9.36 3.89 -7.73
CA TRP A 619 -10.04 2.98 -8.64
C TRP A 619 -9.21 2.73 -9.91
N MET A 620 -8.80 1.49 -10.11
CA MET A 620 -8.18 1.01 -11.34
C MET A 620 -9.25 0.49 -12.28
N LEU A 621 -9.35 1.09 -13.46
CA LEU A 621 -10.26 0.69 -14.51
C LEU A 621 -9.48 0.03 -15.62
N SER A 622 -9.52 -1.29 -15.68
CA SER A 622 -8.89 -2.06 -16.75
C SER A 622 -9.89 -2.37 -17.85
N GLY A 623 -9.53 -2.11 -19.10
CA GLY A 623 -10.42 -2.38 -20.23
C GLY A 623 -11.42 -1.31 -20.51
N GLU A 624 -11.09 -0.09 -20.14
CA GLU A 624 -11.94 1.06 -20.32
C GLU A 624 -12.39 1.23 -21.77
N GLY A 625 -11.51 0.91 -22.72
CA GLY A 625 -11.76 1.11 -24.14
C GLY A 625 -12.26 2.53 -24.41
N SER A 626 -13.48 2.63 -24.93
CA SER A 626 -14.18 3.88 -25.25
C SER A 626 -15.23 4.28 -24.21
N SER A 627 -15.27 3.59 -23.08
CA SER A 627 -16.21 3.85 -22.00
C SER A 627 -16.03 5.24 -21.39
N LYS A 628 -17.16 5.86 -20.99
CA LYS A 628 -17.17 7.10 -20.21
C LYS A 628 -17.03 6.86 -18.71
N ILE A 629 -17.06 5.60 -18.25
CA ILE A 629 -16.97 5.24 -16.84
C ILE A 629 -15.73 5.87 -16.15
N PRO A 630 -14.50 5.81 -16.71
CA PRO A 630 -13.34 6.48 -16.07
C PRO A 630 -13.52 7.98 -15.90
N VAL A 631 -14.19 8.65 -16.85
CA VAL A 631 -14.49 10.09 -16.77
C VAL A 631 -15.49 10.37 -15.64
N TYR A 632 -16.48 9.49 -15.45
CA TYR A 632 -17.43 9.60 -14.34
C TYR A 632 -16.79 9.36 -12.99
N PHE A 633 -15.89 8.38 -12.86
CA PHE A 633 -15.09 8.20 -11.65
C PHE A 633 -14.30 9.45 -11.31
N LYS A 634 -13.58 9.98 -12.31
CA LYS A 634 -12.82 11.22 -12.15
C LYS A 634 -13.71 12.36 -11.68
N PHE A 635 -14.88 12.56 -12.30
CA PHE A 635 -15.84 13.58 -11.90
C PHE A 635 -16.35 13.41 -10.45
N VAL A 636 -16.64 12.18 -10.02
CA VAL A 636 -17.14 11.91 -8.67
C VAL A 636 -16.06 12.14 -7.61
N VAL A 637 -14.80 11.89 -7.94
CA VAL A 637 -13.66 12.20 -7.07
C VAL A 637 -13.42 13.71 -7.03
N GLU A 638 -13.30 14.36 -8.18
CA GLU A 638 -13.00 15.80 -8.30
C GLU A 638 -14.11 16.70 -7.75
N SER A 639 -15.37 16.25 -7.79
CA SER A 639 -16.51 16.99 -7.21
C SER A 639 -16.58 16.91 -5.68
N GLY A 640 -15.73 16.10 -5.03
CA GLY A 640 -15.73 15.92 -3.57
C GLY A 640 -16.80 14.97 -3.04
N ILE A 641 -17.67 14.41 -3.89
CA ILE A 641 -18.68 13.42 -3.49
C ILE A 641 -18.02 12.20 -2.83
N HIS A 642 -16.95 11.69 -3.44
CA HIS A 642 -16.18 10.58 -2.86
C HIS A 642 -15.64 10.94 -1.46
N GLY A 643 -15.03 12.12 -1.30
CA GLY A 643 -14.49 12.58 -0.01
C GLY A 643 -15.55 12.65 1.09
N ARG A 644 -16.73 13.18 0.77
CA ARG A 644 -17.86 13.26 1.72
C ARG A 644 -18.38 11.87 2.11
N LEU A 645 -18.45 10.93 1.17
CA LEU A 645 -18.84 9.55 1.47
C LEU A 645 -17.82 8.86 2.38
N MET A 646 -16.52 9.08 2.16
CA MET A 646 -15.47 8.53 3.03
C MET A 646 -15.55 9.06 4.46
N GLU A 647 -15.84 10.36 4.64
CA GLU A 647 -16.09 10.94 5.97
C GLU A 647 -17.28 10.27 6.69
N GLU A 648 -18.34 9.91 5.95
CA GLU A 648 -19.48 9.19 6.51
C GLU A 648 -19.11 7.74 6.89
N VAL A 649 -18.29 7.04 6.09
CA VAL A 649 -17.74 5.72 6.45
C VAL A 649 -17.03 5.80 7.80
N SER A 650 -16.11 6.77 7.93
CA SER A 650 -15.36 7.03 9.15
C SER A 650 -16.27 7.33 10.34
N ARG A 651 -17.25 8.21 10.17
CA ARG A 651 -18.22 8.56 11.23
C ARG A 651 -19.04 7.36 11.69
N ARG A 652 -19.45 6.48 10.77
CA ARG A 652 -20.19 5.24 11.09
C ARG A 652 -19.33 4.26 11.89
N LYS A 653 -18.04 4.12 11.54
CA LYS A 653 -17.10 3.29 12.30
C LYS A 653 -16.94 3.81 13.73
N LEU A 654 -16.73 5.12 13.89
CA LEU A 654 -16.57 5.74 15.21
C LEU A 654 -17.83 5.63 16.09
N ARG A 655 -19.04 5.72 15.52
CA ARG A 655 -20.30 5.57 16.27
C ARG A 655 -20.50 4.18 16.88
N LYS A 656 -19.98 3.14 16.23
CA LYS A 656 -20.11 1.75 16.71
C LYS A 656 -19.11 1.41 17.82
N ARG A 657 -18.13 2.28 18.08
CA ARG A 657 -17.11 2.04 19.10
C ARG A 657 -17.67 2.31 20.50
N ILE A 658 -17.60 1.29 21.36
CA ILE A 658 -17.92 1.40 22.78
C ILE A 658 -16.76 2.09 23.49
N LYS A 659 -17.05 3.05 24.40
CA LYS A 659 -16.01 3.75 25.17
C LYS A 659 -15.36 2.81 26.18
N THR A 660 -14.03 2.85 26.26
CA THR A 660 -13.27 2.01 27.20
C THR A 660 -13.52 2.41 28.66
N THR A 661 -13.81 3.68 28.95
CA THR A 661 -14.10 4.16 30.30
C THR A 661 -15.35 3.53 30.95
N GLY A 662 -16.22 2.90 30.15
CA GLY A 662 -17.37 2.14 30.63
C GLY A 662 -17.13 0.63 30.77
N MET A 663 -15.99 0.11 30.31
CA MET A 663 -15.66 -1.31 30.46
C MET A 663 -15.18 -1.57 31.89
N LYS A 664 -16.14 -2.00 32.72
CA LYS A 664 -15.91 -2.66 34.01
C LYS A 664 -14.88 -3.80 33.87
N SER A 665 -14.07 -4.01 34.91
CA SER A 665 -12.91 -4.92 34.86
C SER A 665 -13.27 -6.33 34.38
N ARG A 666 -12.30 -7.07 33.81
CA ARG A 666 -12.49 -8.43 33.25
C ARG A 666 -13.27 -9.39 34.17
N ASN A 667 -13.15 -9.22 35.49
CA ASN A 667 -13.85 -10.03 36.48
C ASN A 667 -15.38 -9.78 36.49
N GLU A 668 -15.85 -8.58 36.14
CA GLU A 668 -17.29 -8.28 36.01
C GLU A 668 -17.85 -8.68 34.64
N LEU A 669 -17.07 -8.56 33.55
CA LEU A 669 -17.48 -8.96 32.19
C LEU A 669 -17.65 -10.48 32.03
N VAL A 670 -16.78 -11.26 32.68
CA VAL A 670 -16.94 -12.73 32.74
C VAL A 670 -18.16 -13.09 33.61
N GLY A 671 -18.42 -12.32 34.68
CA GLY A 671 -19.64 -12.48 35.48
C GLY A 671 -20.94 -12.19 34.72
N SER A 672 -20.97 -11.14 33.89
CA SER A 672 -22.17 -10.76 33.13
C SER A 672 -22.47 -11.66 31.92
N PHE A 673 -21.45 -12.28 31.31
CA PHE A 673 -21.66 -13.21 30.18
C PHE A 673 -22.12 -14.60 30.62
N PHE A 674 -21.81 -15.01 31.86
CA PHE A 674 -22.25 -16.28 32.44
C PHE A 674 -23.46 -16.14 33.37
N GLY A 675 -23.80 -14.93 33.82
CA GLY A 675 -24.89 -14.67 34.78
C GLY A 675 -26.31 -14.59 34.21
N ASP A 676 -26.51 -14.68 32.88
CA ASP A 676 -27.84 -14.46 32.25
C ASP A 676 -28.41 -15.72 31.54
N ARG A 677 -27.89 -16.91 31.90
CA ARG A 677 -28.41 -18.20 31.39
C ARG A 677 -28.89 -19.18 32.46
N SER A 678 -28.85 -18.82 33.75
CA SER A 678 -29.35 -19.68 34.84
C SER A 678 -30.80 -19.43 35.24
N ASP A 679 -31.41 -18.30 34.85
CA ASP A 679 -32.76 -17.94 35.30
C ASP A 679 -33.77 -17.93 34.14
N LYS A 680 -34.12 -19.12 33.62
CA LYS A 680 -35.37 -19.38 32.85
C LYS A 680 -35.55 -20.87 32.58
N LEU A 681 -35.76 -21.66 33.64
CA LEU A 681 -36.37 -22.98 33.57
C LEU A 681 -37.11 -23.22 34.90
N CYS A 682 -38.23 -22.52 35.09
CA CYS A 682 -39.19 -22.85 36.14
C CYS A 682 -40.31 -23.68 35.52
N PHE A 683 -40.28 -24.99 35.77
CA PHE A 683 -41.47 -25.83 35.74
C PHE A 683 -42.27 -25.56 37.01
N THR A 684 -43.58 -25.40 36.82
CA THR A 684 -44.59 -25.33 37.86
C THR A 684 -44.66 -26.65 38.64
N SER A 685 -44.40 -26.64 39.95
CA SER A 685 -45.10 -27.55 40.87
C SER A 685 -45.15 -26.98 42.28
N SER A 686 -46.31 -27.23 42.90
CA SER A 686 -46.84 -26.80 44.17
C SER A 686 -46.03 -27.12 45.43
N SER A 687 -46.44 -26.42 46.51
CA SER A 687 -46.31 -26.68 47.95
C SER A 687 -45.02 -26.26 48.67
N GLU A 688 -45.17 -25.15 49.40
CA GLU A 688 -44.72 -24.89 50.78
C GLU A 688 -43.42 -25.54 51.28
N SER A 689 -42.39 -24.72 51.51
CA SER A 689 -41.96 -24.28 52.85
C SER A 689 -40.46 -23.95 52.94
N LYS A 690 -40.18 -22.80 53.58
CA LYS A 690 -38.93 -22.38 54.26
C LYS A 690 -37.64 -22.27 53.44
N CYS A 691 -37.32 -21.02 53.08
CA CYS A 691 -35.99 -20.55 52.72
C CYS A 691 -35.08 -20.43 53.95
N THR A 692 -33.99 -21.20 53.98
CA THR A 692 -32.75 -20.84 54.67
C THR A 692 -31.59 -21.52 53.92
N LEU A 693 -30.92 -20.81 52.99
CA LEU A 693 -29.77 -21.37 52.29
C LEU A 693 -28.46 -20.91 52.96
N HIS A 694 -27.93 -21.83 53.75
CA HIS A 694 -26.55 -21.88 54.21
C HIS A 694 -25.66 -22.24 53.01
N ILE A 695 -24.67 -21.40 52.67
CA ILE A 695 -23.62 -21.79 51.72
C ILE A 695 -22.72 -22.82 52.40
N ARG A 696 -22.84 -24.09 51.98
CA ARG A 696 -21.85 -25.13 52.22
C ARG A 696 -21.48 -25.81 50.91
N THR A 697 -20.19 -25.73 50.64
CA THR A 697 -19.39 -26.42 49.64
C THR A 697 -19.61 -27.93 49.66
N ILE A 698 -19.76 -28.55 48.48
CA ILE A 698 -19.47 -29.97 48.26
C ILE A 698 -18.47 -30.05 47.11
N VAL A 699 -17.23 -30.38 47.47
CA VAL A 699 -16.22 -31.04 46.63
C VAL A 699 -16.21 -32.49 47.08
N ASN A 700 -16.28 -33.41 46.12
CA ASN A 700 -15.79 -34.79 46.13
C ASN A 700 -15.81 -35.21 44.65
N HIS A 701 -14.85 -35.91 44.06
CA HIS A 701 -13.74 -36.70 44.59
C HIS A 701 -12.83 -36.99 43.37
N TRP A 702 -11.51 -36.88 43.50
CA TRP A 702 -10.55 -37.94 43.14
C TRP A 702 -9.18 -37.52 43.67
N ASP A 703 -8.53 -38.48 44.30
CA ASP A 703 -7.58 -38.31 45.41
C ASP A 703 -6.24 -38.99 45.08
N ILE A 704 -5.23 -38.70 45.91
CA ILE A 704 -4.03 -39.55 46.21
C ILE A 704 -2.83 -39.46 45.22
N HIS A 705 -1.57 -39.16 45.60
CA HIS A 705 -0.89 -39.06 46.90
C HIS A 705 0.41 -38.21 46.90
N ARG A 706 0.70 -37.64 48.09
CA ARG A 706 2.00 -37.36 48.78
C ARG A 706 2.83 -36.13 48.35
N HIS A 707 2.84 -35.05 49.16
CA HIS A 707 3.60 -34.80 50.43
C HIS A 707 5.04 -34.34 50.18
N LYS A 708 5.60 -33.28 50.79
CA LYS A 708 5.34 -32.65 52.09
C LYS A 708 6.03 -31.26 52.19
N ARG A 709 5.41 -30.41 53.00
CA ARG A 709 5.93 -29.35 53.90
C ARG A 709 6.46 -28.01 53.36
N ALA A 710 5.70 -27.01 53.75
CA ALA A 710 6.00 -25.58 53.86
C ALA A 710 7.11 -25.24 54.86
N HIS A 711 7.71 -24.06 54.70
CA HIS A 711 7.88 -23.09 55.79
C HIS A 711 7.92 -21.66 55.23
N PHE A 712 7.18 -20.78 55.90
CA PHE A 712 7.19 -19.32 55.77
C PHE A 712 8.56 -18.75 56.21
N LEU A 713 9.10 -17.78 55.47
CA LEU A 713 9.96 -16.72 56.03
C LEU A 713 10.08 -15.55 55.04
N SER A 714 9.69 -14.37 55.53
CA SER A 714 9.95 -13.06 54.93
C SER A 714 11.42 -12.70 55.18
N ILE A 715 12.16 -12.29 54.14
CA ILE A 715 13.43 -11.57 54.29
C ILE A 715 13.50 -10.43 53.26
N VAL A 716 13.74 -9.24 53.80
CA VAL A 716 14.26 -8.04 53.14
C VAL A 716 15.79 -8.14 53.10
N ALA A 717 16.42 -7.87 51.96
CA ALA A 717 17.85 -7.47 51.80
C ALA A 717 18.12 -7.24 50.30
N THR A 718 18.38 -6.01 49.81
CA THR A 718 19.66 -5.27 49.74
C THR A 718 20.73 -5.86 48.82
N ASP A 719 21.19 -4.99 47.91
CA ASP A 719 22.48 -4.94 47.21
C ASP A 719 23.57 -5.93 47.64
N SER A 720 24.16 -6.64 46.66
CA SER A 720 25.58 -6.53 46.34
C SER A 720 26.02 -7.54 45.26
N SER A 721 26.92 -7.03 44.43
CA SER A 721 27.71 -7.67 43.38
C SER A 721 28.48 -8.93 43.81
N TRP A 722 28.52 -9.95 42.95
CA TRP A 722 29.71 -10.80 42.73
C TRP A 722 29.78 -11.28 41.27
N ARG A 723 30.94 -11.03 40.64
CA ARG A 723 31.41 -11.66 39.40
C ARG A 723 31.79 -13.11 39.69
N LEU A 724 31.53 -14.00 38.75
CA LEU A 724 32.31 -15.23 38.56
C LEU A 724 32.34 -15.55 37.06
N SER A 725 33.53 -15.38 36.47
CA SER A 725 33.88 -15.89 35.14
C SER A 725 34.14 -17.38 35.23
N TRP A 726 33.66 -18.14 34.25
CA TRP A 726 34.18 -19.47 33.95
C TRP A 726 34.29 -19.59 32.42
N ASP A 727 35.55 -19.59 31.96
CA ASP A 727 35.97 -20.22 30.71
C ASP A 727 35.91 -21.73 30.90
N THR A 728 35.33 -22.44 29.93
CA THR A 728 35.74 -23.81 29.59
C THR A 728 35.44 -24.07 28.13
N ASP A 729 36.50 -24.18 27.34
CA ASP A 729 36.54 -24.94 26.09
C ASP A 729 36.13 -26.40 26.34
N ALA A 730 35.31 -26.97 25.45
CA ALA A 730 35.31 -28.41 25.19
C ALA A 730 34.69 -28.72 23.81
N ASN A 731 35.50 -29.41 23.02
CA ASN A 731 35.29 -29.90 21.67
C ASN A 731 34.15 -30.92 21.51
N ALA A 732 33.71 -30.97 20.25
CA ALA A 732 33.29 -32.15 19.48
C ALA A 732 31.99 -32.86 19.85
N THR A 733 31.07 -32.91 18.89
CA THR A 733 30.52 -34.19 18.41
C THR A 733 30.02 -34.06 16.97
N ASP A 734 30.46 -35.00 16.16
CA ASP A 734 30.03 -35.28 14.79
C ASP A 734 28.51 -35.48 14.69
N VAL A 735 27.90 -34.89 13.65
CA VAL A 735 26.55 -35.27 13.22
C VAL A 735 26.64 -35.96 11.87
N THR A 736 26.38 -37.26 11.92
CA THR A 736 26.22 -38.20 10.82
C THR A 736 25.04 -37.81 9.92
N TYR A 737 25.29 -37.73 8.62
CA TYR A 737 24.27 -37.62 7.58
C TYR A 737 23.49 -38.95 7.44
N LEU A 738 22.18 -38.92 7.65
CA LEU A 738 21.27 -39.98 7.25
C LEU A 738 20.61 -39.63 5.91
N ALA A 739 20.76 -40.55 4.95
CA ALA A 739 20.15 -40.54 3.63
C ALA A 739 18.62 -40.74 3.71
N PRO A 740 17.82 -40.21 2.76
CA PRO A 740 16.40 -40.50 2.71
C PRO A 740 16.11 -41.83 1.99
N ILE A 741 15.35 -42.66 2.70
CA ILE A 741 14.79 -43.93 2.25
C ILE A 741 13.71 -43.69 1.19
N ARG A 742 13.80 -44.49 0.14
CA ARG A 742 12.86 -44.63 -0.98
C ARG A 742 11.74 -45.59 -0.59
N ASN A 743 10.50 -45.24 -0.96
CA ASN A 743 9.36 -46.09 -1.35
C ASN A 743 8.06 -45.70 -0.65
N GLN A 744 7.07 -45.25 -1.43
CA GLN A 744 5.76 -45.89 -1.49
C GLN A 744 4.97 -45.32 -2.68
N SER A 745 4.58 -46.23 -3.57
CA SER A 745 3.52 -46.06 -4.57
C SER A 745 2.16 -45.85 -3.89
N PRO A 746 1.19 -45.27 -4.62
CA PRO A 746 -0.07 -45.99 -4.74
C PRO A 746 -0.63 -46.01 -6.16
N THR A 747 -1.12 -47.19 -6.51
CA THR A 747 -2.03 -47.50 -7.61
C THR A 747 -3.46 -47.04 -7.30
N ASP A 748 -4.28 -47.06 -8.36
CA ASP A 748 -5.75 -47.10 -8.38
C ASP A 748 -6.50 -45.75 -8.43
N VAL A 749 -6.64 -45.25 -9.66
CA VAL A 749 -7.64 -44.24 -10.06
C VAL A 749 -8.85 -44.99 -10.59
N ALA A 750 -9.98 -44.87 -9.88
CA ALA A 750 -11.28 -45.32 -10.32
C ALA A 750 -11.94 -44.26 -11.22
N ASP A 751 -12.55 -44.73 -12.31
CA ASP A 751 -13.31 -43.97 -13.28
C ASP A 751 -14.52 -43.26 -12.65
N LEU A 752 -14.66 -41.95 -12.91
CA LEU A 752 -15.87 -41.17 -12.63
C LEU A 752 -16.46 -40.68 -13.95
N GLU A 753 -17.70 -41.09 -14.20
CA GLU A 753 -18.53 -40.72 -15.35
C GLU A 753 -18.82 -39.20 -15.42
N PRO A 754 -19.09 -38.66 -16.64
CA PRO A 754 -19.39 -37.24 -16.81
C PRO A 754 -20.84 -36.90 -16.42
N PHE A 755 -20.97 -35.89 -15.56
CA PHE A 755 -22.23 -35.23 -15.22
C PHE A 755 -22.96 -34.70 -16.47
N GLN A 756 -24.23 -35.08 -16.63
CA GLN A 756 -25.14 -34.50 -17.61
C GLN A 756 -25.67 -33.12 -17.17
N PRO A 757 -25.94 -32.20 -18.12
CA PRO A 757 -26.54 -30.90 -17.81
C PRO A 757 -28.06 -30.99 -17.59
N TYR A 758 -28.53 -30.37 -16.51
CA TYR A 758 -29.96 -30.16 -16.24
C TYR A 758 -30.58 -29.16 -17.24
N PRO A 759 -31.85 -29.35 -17.64
CA PRO A 759 -32.53 -28.45 -18.57
C PRO A 759 -32.98 -27.16 -17.89
N THR A 760 -32.71 -26.03 -18.56
CA THR A 760 -33.20 -24.70 -18.23
C THR A 760 -34.69 -24.59 -18.52
N THR A 761 -35.50 -24.39 -17.48
CA THR A 761 -36.90 -23.96 -17.60
C THR A 761 -36.99 -22.43 -17.66
N THR A 762 -37.57 -21.93 -18.76
CA THR A 762 -37.99 -20.53 -18.94
C THR A 762 -39.23 -20.22 -18.10
N PRO A 763 -39.30 -19.09 -17.36
CA PRO A 763 -40.56 -18.61 -16.83
C PRO A 763 -41.23 -17.68 -17.85
N THR A 764 -42.46 -18.06 -18.20
CA THR A 764 -43.46 -17.26 -18.89
C THR A 764 -43.92 -16.09 -18.03
N VAL A 765 -44.22 -14.99 -18.74
CA VAL A 765 -44.73 -13.71 -18.24
C VAL A 765 -46.14 -13.86 -17.66
N ALA A 766 -46.39 -13.22 -16.52
CA ALA A 766 -47.68 -12.65 -16.11
C ALA A 766 -47.42 -11.37 -15.32
#